data_AF-A0AAN7ZMH0-F1
#
_entry.id   AF-A0AAN7ZMH0-F1
#
_cell.length_a   1.000
_cell.length_b   1.000
_cell.length_c   1.000
_cell.angle_alpha   90.00
_cell.angle_beta   90.00
_cell.angle_gamma   90.00
#
_symmetry.space_group_name_H-M   'P 1'
#
loop_
_entity.id
_entity.type
_entity.pdbx_description
1 polymer ?
#
loop_
_entity_poly.entity_id
_entity_poly.type
_entity_poly.pdbx_seq_one_letter_code
_entity_poly.pdbx_strand_id
1 'polypeptide(L)'
;MDSNSFSSLTSEVVKVTTKAIPLLKTKVEIVRHICIVRKNIRLLEKFMKTDLDRNENKLKLESNLALLKSFLVKLKQLKRVSEKIGGGTSTSRNLVWQTVDTCFNNRLLTGVVINTNILEPLSFLKEAFKNFATKVRPILRETMIKANLVLVCQFIQPQSQIIDLKSFATKNQVIDTGTDLDQWYDTHVINRIQNKLEEFAEKDSGWSLYQIMHLKININSYIPLKGGLSTYVKVPHFIAIKRAVINVRNYDNCCFLWAVVSALYPAQKHGDRTSSYPHYSEVLKYDSIQFPIKISDIKKFEKLNNLRINLYCLKGKNVVPFLLSENRDREPINLLALACNESARDDTYLHFTWIKNMSALFSKQLSKNRHKKCICNRCLNHFSSNAYLEKHLKHCNDITKCATRLPNETNKYLEFKHFSYQEKVPFVLYADLESILEKCPDNQNANTRLCDKHVPFSIAYYLKCSYDDSLSKFRLYRGNDCIQWFVKELQGIANWTNEIFNTVVPMEAFSKEQIESFENATHCHICKKPFQPGEIKVRDHCHFTSKFRNASHNACNLNYKDTHVIPVVFHNLSGYDSHFIIRQLALNIPGQMSLLPVNKEKYISFTKSVENTSVKLRFIDSFRFMASSIDKLSGYLDNDKKSITKQNCRNDEEFNLLVRKGIFPYEYIDSWDKLNESSLPPKETFYSHLHEEGISDESYTHANKVWTTFNVQTLGQYSDLYLKTDVLLLADIFENFRLTCLNAYQLDPLHYFTAPGLAFDAMLKITEVKLELLTDIDMAMFIERGIRGGVAQCSNRYARANNKYMDHDPSAPTSYLMYFDINNLYGKSMGEFLPYGEFSFVDEPNIDSILNNPDDSDIGYIVDCDLDYPPELHESHSDLPLAPEHMTPPSSNSKLKKLLLTLYSKHNYILHYRNLKLYLEQGLKLVKVNQVLRFKQSPWLKKYIDLNTTFRQAAKNEFDKNFYKLMINSVFGKLMENVRKYKEVRLVTKWSGRFGARALIAQPNFHSCTIFDKDMVIIEMNKLEVFMNKPIYAGFSVLDLSKTFLYEFHYNYILKKFKNNAQLLYTDTDSLIYSFARDNVYGLPLVNKKVPGLMKDENNGKIMLEFVGLRAKMYAYSVEGKVTKKSKGSTAASVKQITIDDYKQTLFNYKITKRSQRLIRSKKHLVHTIKLNKVVLNPYDDKRMLKFGSTNTRPWGFT
;
A
#
# COMPACT_ATOMS: atom_id res chain seq x y z
N MET A 1 21.65 15.85 -32.37
CA MET A 1 20.25 16.31 -32.33
C MET A 1 19.57 15.58 -31.19
N ASP A 2 19.23 16.30 -30.13
CA ASP A 2 18.70 15.71 -28.89
C ASP A 2 17.22 15.29 -29.05
N SER A 3 16.77 14.32 -28.23
CA SER A 3 15.41 13.73 -28.29
C SER A 3 14.27 14.74 -28.27
N ASN A 4 14.48 15.93 -27.72
CA ASN A 4 13.50 17.00 -27.69
C ASN A 4 13.38 17.82 -28.96
N SER A 5 14.53 18.24 -29.53
CA SER A 5 14.49 18.95 -30.80
C SER A 5 13.84 18.04 -31.83
N PHE A 6 14.11 16.74 -31.71
CA PHE A 6 13.49 15.71 -32.50
C PHE A 6 11.99 15.46 -32.16
N SER A 7 11.56 15.44 -30.90
CA SER A 7 10.13 15.33 -30.53
C SER A 7 9.31 16.57 -30.91
N SER A 8 9.88 17.77 -30.76
CA SER A 8 9.26 19.03 -31.15
C SER A 8 9.18 19.13 -32.67
N LEU A 9 10.28 18.85 -33.37
CA LEU A 9 10.33 18.77 -34.83
C LEU A 9 9.33 17.74 -35.34
N THR A 10 9.21 16.58 -34.71
CA THR A 10 8.23 15.57 -35.12
C THR A 10 6.80 15.98 -34.82
N SER A 11 6.52 16.71 -33.73
CA SER A 11 5.21 17.30 -33.47
C SER A 11 4.87 18.42 -34.46
N GLU A 12 5.83 19.25 -34.84
CA GLU A 12 5.66 20.30 -35.85
C GLU A 12 5.46 19.68 -37.23
N VAL A 13 6.24 18.65 -37.59
CA VAL A 13 6.05 17.86 -38.82
C VAL A 13 4.67 17.20 -38.81
N VAL A 14 4.22 16.65 -37.69
CA VAL A 14 2.86 16.10 -37.54
C VAL A 14 1.82 17.19 -37.78
N LYS A 15 1.95 18.36 -37.14
CA LYS A 15 1.02 19.49 -37.24
C LYS A 15 0.96 20.05 -38.67
N VAL A 16 2.11 20.28 -39.29
CA VAL A 16 2.24 20.74 -40.68
C VAL A 16 1.67 19.70 -41.64
N THR A 17 2.01 18.41 -41.48
CA THR A 17 1.48 17.34 -42.32
C THR A 17 -0.04 17.21 -42.17
N THR A 18 -0.57 17.39 -40.96
CA THR A 18 -2.03 17.38 -40.69
C THR A 18 -2.74 18.51 -41.45
N LYS A 19 -2.17 19.73 -41.43
CA LYS A 19 -2.71 20.89 -42.16
C LYS A 19 -2.53 20.78 -43.67
N ALA A 20 -1.46 20.13 -44.13
CA ALA A 20 -1.14 19.99 -45.54
C ALA A 20 -2.03 18.96 -46.24
N ILE A 21 -2.32 17.82 -45.61
CA ILE A 21 -3.08 16.70 -46.23
C ILE A 21 -4.37 17.13 -46.95
N PRO A 22 -5.25 18.00 -46.39
CA PRO A 22 -6.47 18.45 -47.06
C PRO A 22 -6.21 19.39 -48.25
N LEU A 23 -5.04 20.02 -48.32
CA LEU A 23 -4.67 21.03 -49.32
C LEU A 23 -3.92 20.44 -50.52
N LEU A 24 -3.47 19.18 -50.44
CA LEU A 24 -2.73 18.52 -51.51
C LEU A 24 -3.67 18.16 -52.66
N LYS A 25 -3.48 18.81 -53.81
CA LYS A 25 -4.35 18.64 -54.99
C LYS A 25 -3.65 17.91 -56.13
N THR A 26 -2.32 17.92 -56.20
CA THR A 26 -1.58 17.33 -57.33
C THR A 26 -0.78 16.08 -56.94
N LYS A 27 -0.62 15.16 -57.89
CA LYS A 27 0.17 13.93 -57.73
C LYS A 27 1.61 14.21 -57.30
N VAL A 28 2.21 15.28 -57.83
CA VAL A 28 3.59 15.69 -57.55
C VAL A 28 3.73 16.13 -56.08
N GLU A 29 2.81 16.94 -55.58
CA GLU A 29 2.80 17.39 -54.17
C GLU A 29 2.60 16.22 -53.19
N ILE A 30 1.71 15.28 -53.54
CA ILE A 30 1.45 14.07 -52.75
C ILE A 30 2.71 13.19 -52.70
N VAL A 31 3.38 12.95 -53.83
CA VAL A 31 4.61 12.14 -53.88
C VAL A 31 5.74 12.79 -53.08
N ARG A 32 5.88 14.12 -53.16
CA ARG A 32 6.86 14.88 -52.37
C ARG A 32 6.60 14.73 -50.87
N HIS A 33 5.35 14.85 -50.44
CA HIS A 33 4.96 14.67 -49.03
C HIS A 33 5.14 13.22 -48.56
N ILE A 34 4.86 12.21 -49.39
CA ILE A 34 5.17 10.80 -49.09
C ILE A 34 6.66 10.62 -48.78
N CYS A 35 7.53 11.26 -49.55
CA CYS A 35 8.99 11.16 -49.37
C CYS A 35 9.44 11.81 -48.06
N ILE A 36 8.93 13.01 -47.77
CA ILE A 36 9.20 13.75 -46.52
C ILE A 36 8.74 12.93 -45.30
N VAL A 37 7.52 12.41 -45.32
CA VAL A 37 6.98 11.63 -44.20
C VAL A 37 7.74 10.31 -44.03
N ARG A 38 8.12 9.61 -45.11
CA ARG A 38 8.97 8.40 -45.05
C ARG A 38 10.34 8.67 -44.42
N LYS A 39 10.98 9.78 -44.78
CA LYS A 39 12.29 10.17 -44.24
C LYS A 39 12.19 10.43 -42.73
N ASN A 40 11.16 11.15 -42.29
CA ASN A 40 10.90 11.41 -40.88
C ASN A 40 10.57 10.14 -40.08
N ILE A 41 9.80 9.20 -40.64
CA ILE A 41 9.54 7.89 -40.01
C ILE A 41 10.84 7.10 -39.81
N ARG A 42 11.70 7.01 -40.83
CA ARG A 42 12.98 6.28 -40.72
C ARG A 42 13.91 6.91 -39.68
N LEU A 43 13.98 8.23 -39.64
CA LEU A 43 14.75 8.96 -38.63
C LEU A 43 14.21 8.67 -37.22
N LEU A 44 12.88 8.68 -37.05
CA LEU A 44 12.22 8.33 -35.78
C LEU A 44 12.47 6.89 -35.34
N GLU A 45 12.36 5.94 -36.25
CA GLU A 45 12.60 4.52 -35.93
C GLU A 45 14.07 4.24 -35.60
N LYS A 46 15.02 4.90 -36.28
CA LYS A 46 16.44 4.81 -35.96
C LYS A 46 16.72 5.43 -34.59
N PHE A 47 16.16 6.60 -34.32
CA PHE A 47 16.28 7.31 -33.05
C PHE A 47 15.72 6.49 -31.87
N MET A 48 14.56 5.85 -32.04
CA MET A 48 13.94 5.01 -31.01
C MET A 48 14.69 3.69 -30.74
N LYS A 49 15.52 3.20 -31.67
CA LYS A 49 16.32 1.97 -31.50
C LYS A 49 17.64 2.20 -30.78
N THR A 50 18.26 3.37 -30.95
CA THR A 50 19.58 3.68 -30.40
C THR A 50 19.56 4.22 -28.97
N ASP A 51 18.39 4.62 -28.45
CA ASP A 51 18.25 5.36 -27.20
C ASP A 51 17.11 4.82 -26.31
N LEU A 52 17.18 3.52 -26.03
CA LEU A 52 16.13 2.72 -25.36
C LEU A 52 15.87 3.10 -23.90
N ASP A 53 16.82 3.76 -23.23
CA ASP A 53 16.80 3.95 -21.77
C ASP A 53 16.49 5.38 -21.30
N ARG A 54 16.40 6.39 -22.18
CA ARG A 54 16.29 7.83 -21.78
C ARG A 54 14.96 8.54 -22.09
N ASN A 55 13.99 7.90 -22.76
CA ASN A 55 12.86 8.65 -23.33
C ASN A 55 11.56 8.60 -22.50
N GLU A 56 11.29 9.69 -21.79
CA GLU A 56 9.96 9.93 -21.21
C GLU A 56 8.91 10.41 -22.19
N ASN A 57 9.37 10.99 -23.32
CA ASN A 57 8.52 11.26 -24.47
C ASN A 57 8.27 10.01 -25.31
N LYS A 58 8.65 8.80 -24.87
CA LYS A 58 8.38 7.55 -25.61
C LYS A 58 6.92 7.53 -26.05
N LEU A 59 5.95 7.77 -25.17
CA LEU A 59 4.52 7.82 -25.55
C LEU A 59 4.17 8.90 -26.60
N LYS A 60 4.85 10.06 -26.60
CA LYS A 60 4.59 11.17 -27.54
C LYS A 60 5.33 10.99 -28.86
N LEU A 61 6.56 10.50 -28.84
CA LEU A 61 7.33 10.07 -30.02
C LEU A 61 6.70 8.85 -30.68
N GLU A 62 6.19 7.92 -29.87
CA GLU A 62 5.30 6.85 -30.28
C GLU A 62 4.06 7.45 -30.95
N SER A 63 3.35 8.36 -30.26
CA SER A 63 2.19 9.06 -30.83
C SER A 63 2.48 9.77 -32.15
N ASN A 64 3.61 10.49 -32.24
CA ASN A 64 4.05 11.20 -33.44
C ASN A 64 4.46 10.22 -34.56
N LEU A 65 5.19 9.15 -34.23
CA LEU A 65 5.59 8.11 -35.19
C LEU A 65 4.35 7.42 -35.76
N ALA A 66 3.37 7.12 -34.92
CA ALA A 66 2.09 6.56 -35.32
C ALA A 66 1.29 7.54 -36.18
N LEU A 67 1.22 8.82 -35.80
CA LEU A 67 0.60 9.89 -36.60
C LEU A 67 1.26 10.01 -37.98
N LEU A 68 2.59 10.03 -38.05
CA LEU A 68 3.34 10.09 -39.31
C LEU A 68 3.12 8.83 -40.15
N LYS A 69 3.11 7.64 -39.55
CA LYS A 69 2.77 6.38 -40.24
C LYS A 69 1.34 6.41 -40.78
N SER A 70 0.40 7.00 -40.05
CA SER A 70 -0.97 7.22 -40.51
C SER A 70 -1.05 8.21 -41.67
N PHE A 71 -0.34 9.34 -41.58
CA PHE A 71 -0.23 10.28 -42.69
C PHE A 71 0.38 9.64 -43.93
N LEU A 72 1.40 8.79 -43.77
CA LEU A 72 1.99 8.05 -44.89
C LEU A 72 0.96 7.12 -45.56
N VAL A 73 0.08 6.48 -44.78
CA VAL A 73 -1.01 5.66 -45.32
C VAL A 73 -2.03 6.54 -46.05
N LYS A 74 -2.46 7.67 -45.45
CA LYS A 74 -3.39 8.63 -46.07
C LYS A 74 -2.83 9.20 -47.38
N LEU A 75 -1.56 9.59 -47.40
CA LEU A 75 -0.89 10.13 -48.59
C LEU A 75 -0.74 9.08 -49.70
N LYS A 76 -0.45 7.81 -49.36
CA LYS A 76 -0.44 6.71 -50.35
C LYS A 76 -1.82 6.41 -50.91
N GLN A 77 -2.88 6.57 -50.11
CA GLN A 77 -4.26 6.46 -50.57
C GLN A 77 -4.60 7.63 -51.50
N LEU A 78 -4.26 8.88 -51.11
CA LEU A 78 -4.43 10.06 -51.97
C LEU A 78 -3.66 9.91 -53.30
N LYS A 79 -2.46 9.33 -53.28
CA LYS A 79 -1.71 9.01 -54.50
C LYS A 79 -2.50 8.04 -55.41
N ARG A 80 -3.10 7.00 -54.84
CA ARG A 80 -3.94 6.04 -55.58
C ARG A 80 -5.26 6.63 -56.07
N VAL A 81 -5.83 7.58 -55.33
CA VAL A 81 -7.05 8.32 -55.73
C VAL A 81 -6.72 9.33 -56.83
N SER A 82 -5.57 10.00 -56.78
CA SER A 82 -5.08 10.86 -57.87
C SER A 82 -4.74 10.07 -59.16
N GLU A 83 -4.78 8.74 -59.11
CA GLU A 83 -4.60 7.83 -60.25
C GLU A 83 -5.95 7.30 -60.80
N LYS A 84 -7.09 7.56 -60.15
CA LYS A 84 -8.43 7.17 -60.61
C LYS A 84 -9.36 8.38 -60.70
N ILE A 85 -9.70 8.76 -61.93
CA ILE A 85 -10.77 9.73 -62.20
C ILE A 85 -12.10 9.06 -61.84
N GLY A 86 -12.79 9.57 -60.82
CA GLY A 86 -14.13 9.13 -60.42
C GLY A 86 -14.16 8.05 -59.34
N GLY A 87 -14.18 8.46 -58.07
CA GLY A 87 -14.46 7.56 -56.94
C GLY A 87 -14.36 8.29 -55.60
N GLY A 88 -15.50 8.40 -54.89
CA GLY A 88 -15.66 9.19 -53.67
C GLY A 88 -14.64 8.92 -52.55
N THR A 89 -14.44 9.93 -51.73
CA THR A 89 -13.55 9.98 -50.55
C THR A 89 -13.92 8.90 -49.52
N SER A 90 -13.23 7.75 -49.56
CA SER A 90 -13.32 6.79 -48.46
C SER A 90 -12.65 7.37 -47.21
N THR A 91 -13.44 7.56 -46.16
CA THR A 91 -13.13 7.99 -44.77
C THR A 91 -11.67 7.87 -44.31
N SER A 92 -11.14 8.99 -43.81
CA SER A 92 -9.81 9.06 -43.19
C SER A 92 -9.75 8.21 -41.91
N ARG A 93 -8.73 7.37 -41.71
CA ARG A 93 -8.54 6.66 -40.42
C ARG A 93 -8.08 7.66 -39.36
N ASN A 94 -8.88 7.89 -38.30
CA ASN A 94 -8.58 8.83 -37.22
C ASN A 94 -7.78 8.22 -36.06
N LEU A 95 -7.43 6.93 -36.16
CA LEU A 95 -6.84 6.18 -35.06
C LEU A 95 -5.73 5.25 -35.52
N VAL A 96 -4.67 5.16 -34.71
CA VAL A 96 -3.47 4.39 -35.03
C VAL A 96 -3.08 3.48 -33.88
N TRP A 97 -2.93 2.19 -34.15
CA TRP A 97 -2.32 1.26 -33.20
C TRP A 97 -0.80 1.37 -33.18
N GLN A 98 -0.25 1.32 -31.96
CA GLN A 98 1.17 1.13 -31.72
C GLN A 98 1.43 0.11 -30.63
N THR A 99 2.43 -0.75 -30.83
CA THR A 99 2.94 -1.62 -29.76
C THR A 99 3.98 -0.84 -28.96
N VAL A 100 3.82 -0.79 -27.63
CA VAL A 100 4.64 0.01 -26.70
C VAL A 100 5.61 -0.87 -25.93
N ASP A 101 5.12 -2.00 -25.42
CA ASP A 101 5.91 -2.94 -24.63
C ASP A 101 5.56 -4.37 -25.01
N THR A 102 6.56 -5.25 -25.04
CA THR A 102 6.37 -6.68 -25.21
C THR A 102 7.29 -7.44 -24.26
N CYS A 103 6.88 -8.66 -23.87
CA CYS A 103 7.64 -9.53 -22.99
C CYS A 103 7.42 -10.99 -23.37
N PHE A 104 8.44 -11.82 -23.14
CA PHE A 104 8.49 -13.24 -23.49
C PHE A 104 8.12 -13.51 -24.95
N ASN A 105 8.85 -12.90 -25.89
CA ASN A 105 8.62 -13.04 -27.34
C ASN A 105 7.18 -12.69 -27.77
N ASN A 106 6.71 -11.50 -27.38
CA ASN A 106 5.36 -10.97 -27.67
C ASN A 106 4.18 -11.74 -27.06
N ARG A 107 4.44 -12.73 -26.20
CA ARG A 107 3.37 -13.42 -25.46
C ARG A 107 2.63 -12.48 -24.53
N LEU A 108 3.31 -11.48 -23.99
CA LEU A 108 2.69 -10.33 -23.33
C LEU A 108 2.92 -9.10 -24.19
N LEU A 109 1.86 -8.36 -24.47
CA LEU A 109 1.88 -7.24 -25.39
C LEU A 109 1.05 -6.09 -24.84
N THR A 110 1.63 -4.90 -24.81
CA THR A 110 0.93 -3.65 -24.51
C THR A 110 0.95 -2.80 -25.76
N GLY A 111 -0.22 -2.48 -26.28
CA GLY A 111 -0.38 -1.50 -27.34
C GLY A 111 -1.18 -0.29 -26.92
N VAL A 112 -1.17 0.72 -27.76
CA VAL A 112 -1.86 1.99 -27.56
C VAL A 112 -2.52 2.39 -28.87
N VAL A 113 -3.81 2.72 -28.82
CA VAL A 113 -4.55 3.35 -29.91
C VAL A 113 -4.54 4.84 -29.66
N ILE A 114 -3.82 5.56 -30.50
CA ILE A 114 -3.62 7.01 -30.35
C ILE A 114 -4.77 7.74 -31.02
N ASN A 115 -5.32 8.71 -30.31
CA ASN A 115 -6.36 9.58 -30.81
C ASN A 115 -5.77 10.70 -31.67
N THR A 116 -6.20 10.84 -32.92
CA THR A 116 -5.73 11.95 -33.76
C THR A 116 -6.63 13.18 -33.68
N ASN A 117 -7.96 13.02 -33.73
CA ASN A 117 -8.92 14.14 -33.83
C ASN A 117 -10.30 13.89 -33.17
N ILE A 118 -10.52 12.78 -32.44
CA ILE A 118 -11.85 12.47 -31.89
C ILE A 118 -12.02 13.12 -30.52
N LEU A 119 -13.02 13.97 -30.34
CA LEU A 119 -13.22 14.72 -29.10
C LEU A 119 -14.07 13.95 -28.07
N GLU A 120 -14.99 13.12 -28.55
CA GLU A 120 -16.01 12.48 -27.72
C GLU A 120 -15.63 11.02 -27.36
N PRO A 121 -15.65 10.62 -26.07
CA PRO A 121 -15.17 9.30 -25.63
C PRO A 121 -15.86 8.11 -26.26
N LEU A 122 -17.19 8.16 -26.41
CA LEU A 122 -17.94 7.05 -26.99
C LEU A 122 -17.55 6.84 -28.45
N SER A 123 -17.57 7.92 -29.24
CA SER A 123 -17.10 7.90 -30.63
C SER A 123 -15.67 7.39 -30.75
N PHE A 124 -14.76 7.84 -29.86
CA PHE A 124 -13.38 7.37 -29.84
C PHE A 124 -13.27 5.88 -29.54
N LEU A 125 -13.99 5.38 -28.53
CA LEU A 125 -13.96 3.97 -28.17
C LEU A 125 -14.53 3.10 -29.29
N LYS A 126 -15.64 3.51 -29.91
CA LYS A 126 -16.24 2.82 -31.06
C LYS A 126 -15.28 2.76 -32.26
N GLU A 127 -14.61 3.85 -32.60
CA GLU A 127 -13.64 3.83 -33.70
C GLU A 127 -12.37 3.03 -33.33
N ALA A 128 -11.95 3.05 -32.06
CA ALA A 128 -10.78 2.31 -31.56
C ALA A 128 -10.97 0.79 -31.64
N PHE A 129 -12.22 0.31 -31.63
CA PHE A 129 -12.55 -1.09 -31.83
C PHE A 129 -11.91 -1.67 -33.10
N LYS A 130 -11.91 -0.95 -34.22
CA LYS A 130 -11.31 -1.42 -35.48
C LYS A 130 -9.83 -1.75 -35.32
N ASN A 131 -9.09 -0.90 -34.60
CA ASN A 131 -7.66 -1.11 -34.31
C ASN A 131 -7.46 -2.29 -33.35
N PHE A 132 -8.28 -2.38 -32.30
CA PHE A 132 -8.29 -3.49 -31.36
C PHE A 132 -8.55 -4.83 -32.07
N ALA A 133 -9.64 -4.94 -32.84
CA ALA A 133 -10.02 -6.15 -33.56
C ALA A 133 -8.97 -6.58 -34.58
N THR A 134 -8.39 -5.63 -35.34
CA THR A 134 -7.32 -5.91 -36.31
C THR A 134 -6.08 -6.54 -35.64
N LYS A 135 -5.80 -6.18 -34.39
CA LYS A 135 -4.62 -6.68 -33.65
C LYS A 135 -4.91 -7.94 -32.85
N VAL A 136 -6.12 -8.08 -32.34
CA VAL A 136 -6.56 -9.24 -31.57
C VAL A 136 -6.83 -10.45 -32.46
N ARG A 137 -7.49 -10.28 -33.63
CA ARG A 137 -7.86 -11.41 -34.51
C ARG A 137 -6.68 -12.30 -34.93
N PRO A 138 -5.49 -11.78 -35.33
CA PRO A 138 -4.33 -12.62 -35.63
C PRO A 138 -3.81 -13.38 -34.42
N ILE A 139 -3.74 -12.74 -33.25
CA ILE A 139 -3.26 -13.37 -32.01
C ILE A 139 -4.18 -14.52 -31.60
N LEU A 140 -5.50 -14.34 -31.77
CA LEU A 140 -6.49 -15.38 -31.50
C LEU A 140 -6.34 -16.63 -32.39
N ARG A 141 -5.65 -16.55 -33.54
CA ARG A 141 -5.33 -17.73 -34.35
C ARG A 141 -4.27 -18.62 -33.69
N GLU A 142 -3.42 -18.03 -32.85
CA GLU A 142 -2.32 -18.72 -32.19
C GLU A 142 -2.65 -19.09 -30.73
N THR A 143 -3.32 -18.20 -29.99
CA THR A 143 -3.63 -18.40 -28.57
C THR A 143 -4.84 -17.59 -28.13
N MET A 144 -5.53 -18.05 -27.08
CA MET A 144 -6.50 -17.21 -26.35
C MET A 144 -5.76 -16.11 -25.60
N ILE A 145 -6.48 -15.05 -25.22
CA ILE A 145 -5.91 -13.89 -24.53
C ILE A 145 -6.74 -13.45 -23.33
N LYS A 146 -6.09 -12.84 -22.35
CA LYS A 146 -6.71 -11.96 -21.35
C LYS A 146 -6.38 -10.53 -21.69
N ALA A 147 -7.40 -9.73 -21.99
CA ALA A 147 -7.25 -8.34 -22.37
C ALA A 147 -7.82 -7.40 -21.32
N ASN A 148 -7.14 -6.28 -21.09
CA ASN A 148 -7.70 -5.15 -20.36
C ASN A 148 -7.29 -3.84 -21.04
N LEU A 149 -8.18 -2.86 -20.98
CA LEU A 149 -8.01 -1.58 -21.66
C LEU A 149 -7.99 -0.45 -20.62
N VAL A 150 -7.24 0.60 -20.91
CA VAL A 150 -7.10 1.78 -20.06
C VAL A 150 -7.24 3.02 -20.94
N LEU A 151 -8.36 3.72 -20.81
CA LEU A 151 -8.54 5.01 -21.45
C LEU A 151 -7.76 6.07 -20.69
N VAL A 152 -6.97 6.86 -21.40
CA VAL A 152 -6.20 7.97 -20.83
C VAL A 152 -6.70 9.28 -21.45
N CYS A 153 -7.10 10.20 -20.58
CA CYS A 153 -7.74 11.46 -20.95
C CYS A 153 -7.11 12.62 -20.17
N GLN A 154 -7.05 13.77 -20.79
CA GLN A 154 -6.88 15.05 -20.11
C GLN A 154 -8.24 15.62 -19.76
N PHE A 155 -8.42 16.03 -18.51
CA PHE A 155 -9.58 16.75 -18.02
C PHE A 155 -9.18 18.18 -17.70
N ILE A 156 -10.03 19.14 -18.03
CA ILE A 156 -9.92 20.53 -17.65
C ILE A 156 -10.95 20.88 -16.59
N GLN A 157 -10.60 21.66 -15.58
CA GLN A 157 -11.59 22.29 -14.71
C GLN A 157 -11.90 23.70 -15.24
N PRO A 158 -13.07 23.97 -15.86
CA PRO A 158 -13.33 25.21 -16.61
C PRO A 158 -13.14 26.48 -15.78
N GLN A 159 -13.50 26.43 -14.49
CA GLN A 159 -13.41 27.56 -13.55
C GLN A 159 -11.97 27.97 -13.24
N SER A 160 -11.02 27.04 -13.31
CA SER A 160 -9.62 27.25 -12.89
C SER A 160 -8.60 26.87 -13.97
N GLN A 161 -9.09 26.55 -15.17
CA GLN A 161 -8.31 26.17 -16.36
C GLN A 161 -7.21 25.12 -16.06
N ILE A 162 -7.44 24.25 -15.07
CA ILE A 162 -6.49 23.20 -14.68
C ILE A 162 -6.66 22.05 -15.62
N ILE A 163 -5.61 21.63 -16.32
CA ILE A 163 -5.62 20.38 -17.06
C ILE A 163 -4.98 19.29 -16.18
N ASP A 164 -5.52 18.08 -16.14
CA ASP A 164 -4.92 16.92 -15.45
C ASP A 164 -5.18 15.62 -16.23
N LEU A 165 -4.25 14.66 -16.14
CA LEU A 165 -4.34 13.36 -16.79
C LEU A 165 -5.05 12.35 -15.90
N LYS A 166 -6.20 11.87 -16.35
CA LYS A 166 -6.98 10.81 -15.70
C LYS A 166 -6.96 9.54 -16.53
N SER A 167 -7.04 8.39 -15.86
CA SER A 167 -7.05 7.09 -16.53
C SER A 167 -8.14 6.17 -15.99
N PHE A 168 -8.81 5.46 -16.89
CA PHE A 168 -9.96 4.61 -16.60
C PHE A 168 -9.71 3.21 -17.13
N ALA A 169 -9.42 2.27 -16.22
CA ALA A 169 -9.04 0.90 -16.56
C ALA A 169 -10.21 -0.09 -16.48
N THR A 170 -10.29 -1.04 -17.40
CA THR A 170 -11.19 -2.20 -17.33
C THR A 170 -10.54 -3.37 -16.60
N LYS A 171 -11.33 -4.37 -16.21
CA LYS A 171 -10.81 -5.64 -15.66
C LYS A 171 -10.24 -6.51 -16.78
N ASN A 172 -9.31 -7.40 -16.45
CA ASN A 172 -8.87 -8.44 -17.39
C ASN A 172 -10.05 -9.39 -17.70
N GLN A 173 -10.35 -9.53 -18.99
CA GLN A 173 -11.40 -10.41 -19.50
C GLN A 173 -10.81 -11.37 -20.54
N VAL A 174 -11.29 -12.61 -20.55
CA VAL A 174 -10.85 -13.63 -21.51
C VAL A 174 -11.49 -13.36 -22.87
N ILE A 175 -10.72 -13.57 -23.94
CA ILE A 175 -11.17 -13.56 -25.33
C ILE A 175 -10.62 -14.82 -26.00
N ASP A 176 -11.50 -15.53 -26.70
CA ASP A 176 -11.20 -16.72 -27.49
C ASP A 176 -11.67 -16.54 -28.95
N THR A 177 -11.43 -17.54 -29.80
CA THR A 177 -11.82 -17.54 -31.21
C THR A 177 -13.32 -17.48 -31.46
N GLY A 178 -14.14 -17.88 -30.48
CA GLY A 178 -15.61 -17.86 -30.56
C GLY A 178 -16.25 -16.64 -29.91
N THR A 179 -15.44 -15.71 -29.38
CA THR A 179 -15.94 -14.50 -28.74
C THR A 179 -16.32 -13.47 -29.81
N ASP A 180 -17.58 -13.04 -29.81
CA ASP A 180 -18.00 -11.86 -30.58
C ASP A 180 -17.28 -10.63 -30.02
N LEU A 181 -16.29 -10.14 -30.78
CA LEU A 181 -15.44 -9.04 -30.33
C LEU A 181 -16.22 -7.73 -30.20
N ASP A 182 -17.21 -7.48 -31.06
CA ASP A 182 -18.02 -6.26 -31.04
C ASP A 182 -18.85 -6.24 -29.74
N GLN A 183 -19.63 -7.29 -29.49
CA GLN A 183 -20.45 -7.41 -28.28
C GLN A 183 -19.59 -7.38 -26.99
N TRP A 184 -18.44 -8.07 -27.02
CA TRP A 184 -17.52 -8.10 -25.89
C TRP A 184 -16.95 -6.71 -25.61
N TYR A 185 -16.57 -5.97 -26.65
CA TYR A 185 -15.97 -4.65 -26.50
C TYR A 185 -16.99 -3.64 -25.98
N ASP A 186 -18.23 -3.66 -26.49
CA ASP A 186 -19.30 -2.82 -25.98
C ASP A 186 -19.57 -3.07 -24.49
N THR A 187 -19.74 -4.34 -24.11
CA THR A 187 -20.09 -4.74 -22.75
C THR A 187 -18.96 -4.48 -21.74
N HIS A 188 -17.72 -4.83 -22.10
CA HIS A 188 -16.60 -4.87 -21.17
C HIS A 188 -15.66 -3.66 -21.26
N VAL A 189 -15.73 -2.89 -22.35
CA VAL A 189 -14.91 -1.69 -22.57
C VAL A 189 -15.78 -0.46 -22.59
N ILE A 190 -16.69 -0.31 -23.55
CA ILE A 190 -17.45 0.93 -23.75
C ILE A 190 -18.30 1.24 -22.51
N ASN A 191 -19.24 0.38 -22.16
CA ASN A 191 -20.15 0.60 -21.02
C ASN A 191 -19.37 0.79 -19.71
N ARG A 192 -18.31 0.01 -19.50
CA ARG A 192 -17.48 0.08 -18.29
C ARG A 192 -16.70 1.38 -18.17
N ILE A 193 -16.17 1.90 -19.28
CA ILE A 193 -15.39 3.14 -19.27
C ILE A 193 -16.33 4.34 -19.22
N GLN A 194 -17.46 4.31 -19.92
CA GLN A 194 -18.49 5.36 -19.83
C GLN A 194 -19.02 5.51 -18.42
N ASN A 195 -19.48 4.42 -17.77
CA ASN A 195 -19.94 4.49 -16.38
C ASN A 195 -18.86 5.06 -15.45
N LYS A 196 -17.58 4.80 -15.71
CA LYS A 196 -16.47 5.36 -14.92
C LYS A 196 -16.19 6.83 -15.20
N LEU A 197 -16.39 7.27 -16.43
CA LEU A 197 -16.28 8.68 -16.83
C LEU A 197 -17.43 9.50 -16.26
N GLU A 198 -18.66 8.98 -16.34
CA GLU A 198 -19.85 9.54 -15.72
C GLU A 198 -19.68 9.61 -14.21
N GLU A 199 -19.29 8.49 -13.58
CA GLU A 199 -18.97 8.48 -12.15
C GLU A 199 -17.88 9.50 -11.80
N PHE A 200 -16.89 9.75 -12.67
CA PHE A 200 -15.83 10.72 -12.40
C PHE A 200 -16.32 12.18 -12.56
N ALA A 201 -17.08 12.45 -13.61
CA ALA A 201 -17.72 13.75 -13.85
C ALA A 201 -18.71 14.11 -12.74
N GLU A 202 -19.40 13.11 -12.18
CA GLU A 202 -20.16 13.23 -10.95
C GLU A 202 -19.18 13.43 -9.77
N LYS A 203 -18.27 12.49 -9.47
CA LYS A 203 -17.49 12.46 -8.21
C LYS A 203 -16.56 13.63 -7.92
N ASP A 204 -15.94 14.24 -8.93
CA ASP A 204 -14.95 15.31 -8.76
C ASP A 204 -15.52 16.61 -9.36
N SER A 205 -16.15 17.45 -8.52
CA SER A 205 -16.85 18.65 -8.96
C SER A 205 -15.93 19.60 -9.74
N GLY A 206 -16.38 19.93 -10.96
CA GLY A 206 -15.77 20.93 -11.84
C GLY A 206 -14.88 20.40 -12.95
N TRP A 207 -14.62 19.09 -13.09
CA TRP A 207 -13.76 18.57 -14.16
C TRP A 207 -14.57 18.20 -15.42
N SER A 208 -14.28 18.88 -16.52
CA SER A 208 -14.76 18.58 -17.87
C SER A 208 -13.69 17.86 -18.67
N LEU A 209 -14.07 16.97 -19.59
CA LEU A 209 -13.11 16.35 -20.49
C LEU A 209 -12.49 17.41 -21.42
N TYR A 210 -11.16 17.47 -21.49
CA TYR A 210 -10.43 18.39 -22.37
C TYR A 210 -9.99 17.69 -23.65
N GLN A 211 -9.32 16.54 -23.52
CA GLN A 211 -8.77 15.80 -24.65
C GLN A 211 -8.67 14.32 -24.33
N ILE A 212 -9.01 13.46 -25.29
CA ILE A 212 -8.70 12.03 -25.20
C ILE A 212 -7.30 11.81 -25.75
N MET A 213 -6.41 11.24 -24.95
CA MET A 213 -5.02 11.04 -25.35
C MET A 213 -4.90 9.75 -26.15
N HIS A 214 -5.24 8.62 -25.52
CA HIS A 214 -5.12 7.31 -26.13
C HIS A 214 -5.85 6.23 -25.33
N LEU A 215 -6.06 5.08 -25.98
CA LEU A 215 -6.52 3.85 -25.36
C LEU A 215 -5.36 2.88 -25.25
N LYS A 216 -4.90 2.62 -24.04
CA LYS A 216 -3.90 1.57 -23.78
C LYS A 216 -4.59 0.21 -23.71
N ILE A 217 -4.02 -0.79 -24.36
CA ILE A 217 -4.58 -2.13 -24.54
C ILE A 217 -3.51 -3.14 -24.13
N ASN A 218 -3.72 -3.81 -23.00
CA ASN A 218 -2.83 -4.88 -22.56
C ASN A 218 -3.43 -6.23 -23.00
N ILE A 219 -2.63 -7.02 -23.71
CA ILE A 219 -2.96 -8.34 -24.23
C ILE A 219 -1.99 -9.31 -23.58
N ASN A 220 -2.54 -10.26 -22.82
CA ASN A 220 -1.77 -11.30 -22.17
C ASN A 220 -2.12 -12.63 -22.82
N SER A 221 -1.14 -13.33 -23.38
CA SER A 221 -1.34 -14.70 -23.85
C SER A 221 -1.87 -15.54 -22.70
N TYR A 222 -2.99 -16.20 -22.95
CA TYR A 222 -3.74 -16.93 -21.97
C TYR A 222 -3.94 -18.33 -22.49
N ILE A 223 -3.36 -19.30 -21.79
CA ILE A 223 -3.67 -20.70 -22.02
C ILE A 223 -4.55 -21.13 -20.84
N PRO A 224 -5.84 -21.43 -21.09
CA PRO A 224 -6.75 -21.80 -20.02
C PRO A 224 -6.25 -23.07 -19.34
N LEU A 225 -6.51 -23.18 -18.04
CA LEU A 225 -6.46 -24.46 -17.36
C LEU A 225 -7.55 -25.35 -17.99
N LYS A 226 -7.13 -26.42 -18.65
CA LYS A 226 -8.01 -27.39 -19.33
C LYS A 226 -8.40 -28.50 -18.38
N GLY A 227 -9.56 -29.13 -18.58
CA GLY A 227 -9.82 -30.45 -18.00
C GLY A 227 -8.83 -31.51 -18.52
N GLY A 228 -8.48 -32.56 -17.79
CA GLY A 228 -7.52 -33.60 -18.24
C GLY A 228 -7.84 -34.32 -19.56
N LEU A 229 -6.80 -34.90 -20.19
CA LEU A 229 -6.84 -35.84 -21.34
C LEU A 229 -7.10 -37.30 -20.92
N SER A 230 -7.04 -37.59 -19.62
CA SER A 230 -7.48 -38.81 -18.95
C SER A 230 -8.25 -38.38 -17.71
N THR A 231 -9.43 -38.93 -17.49
CA THR A 231 -10.47 -38.29 -16.67
C THR A 231 -10.61 -38.81 -15.26
N TYR A 232 -9.79 -39.76 -14.83
CA TYR A 232 -9.81 -40.19 -13.43
C TYR A 232 -8.51 -39.84 -12.73
N VAL A 233 -8.55 -38.76 -11.94
CA VAL A 233 -7.52 -38.49 -10.93
C VAL A 233 -8.03 -38.92 -9.57
N LYS A 234 -7.25 -39.78 -8.91
CA LYS A 234 -7.56 -40.22 -7.55
C LYS A 234 -7.52 -39.01 -6.62
N VAL A 235 -8.64 -38.73 -5.97
CA VAL A 235 -8.73 -37.65 -4.98
C VAL A 235 -7.74 -37.92 -3.85
N PRO A 236 -7.01 -36.90 -3.35
CA PRO A 236 -6.10 -37.08 -2.24
C PRO A 236 -6.74 -37.81 -1.05
N HIS A 237 -5.99 -38.71 -0.42
CA HIS A 237 -6.49 -39.62 0.63
C HIS A 237 -7.24 -38.89 1.75
N PHE A 238 -6.76 -37.71 2.18
CA PHE A 238 -7.37 -36.90 3.23
C PHE A 238 -8.77 -36.34 2.87
N ILE A 239 -9.13 -36.30 1.59
CA ILE A 239 -10.46 -35.92 1.09
C ILE A 239 -11.31 -37.18 0.89
N ALA A 240 -10.73 -38.23 0.29
CA ALA A 240 -11.43 -39.48 0.01
C ALA A 240 -12.03 -40.11 1.29
N ILE A 241 -11.29 -40.10 2.40
CA ILE A 241 -11.77 -40.60 3.71
C ILE A 241 -13.05 -39.90 4.18
N LYS A 242 -13.26 -38.63 3.81
CA LYS A 242 -14.42 -37.85 4.25
C LYS A 242 -15.72 -38.27 3.56
N ARG A 243 -15.64 -39.07 2.48
CA ARG A 243 -16.80 -39.50 1.65
C ARG A 243 -17.72 -38.34 1.22
N ALA A 244 -17.18 -37.13 1.16
CA ALA A 244 -17.90 -35.88 0.92
C ALA A 244 -17.94 -35.47 -0.56
N VAL A 245 -17.13 -36.15 -1.37
CA VAL A 245 -16.92 -35.87 -2.79
C VAL A 245 -17.29 -37.13 -3.58
N ILE A 246 -18.05 -36.96 -4.65
CA ILE A 246 -18.25 -38.00 -5.67
C ILE A 246 -17.22 -37.76 -6.78
N ASN A 247 -16.40 -38.78 -7.00
CA ASN A 247 -15.44 -38.82 -8.10
C ASN A 247 -15.87 -39.92 -9.07
N VAL A 248 -16.59 -39.54 -10.12
CA VAL A 248 -17.03 -40.46 -11.17
C VAL A 248 -15.81 -40.95 -11.94
N ARG A 249 -15.68 -42.27 -12.09
CA ARG A 249 -14.63 -42.91 -12.88
C ARG A 249 -15.03 -42.87 -14.35
N ASN A 250 -14.61 -41.82 -15.03
CA ASN A 250 -14.72 -41.73 -16.47
C ASN A 250 -13.33 -41.87 -17.12
N TYR A 251 -13.35 -42.26 -18.40
CA TYR A 251 -12.16 -42.44 -19.25
C TYR A 251 -12.21 -41.59 -20.53
N ASP A 252 -13.20 -40.69 -20.63
CA ASP A 252 -13.38 -39.71 -21.71
C ASP A 252 -12.68 -38.38 -21.37
N ASN A 253 -13.09 -37.24 -21.95
CA ASN A 253 -12.58 -35.89 -21.63
C ASN A 253 -13.60 -35.01 -20.88
N CYS A 254 -14.66 -35.62 -20.35
CA CYS A 254 -15.89 -34.97 -19.91
C CYS A 254 -16.11 -35.04 -18.39
N CYS A 255 -15.05 -35.14 -17.58
CA CYS A 255 -15.18 -35.22 -16.11
C CYS A 255 -15.98 -34.06 -15.49
N PHE A 256 -15.93 -32.87 -16.09
CA PHE A 256 -16.77 -31.74 -15.68
C PHE A 256 -18.26 -32.03 -15.86
N LEU A 257 -18.66 -32.58 -17.02
CA LEU A 257 -20.06 -32.94 -17.27
C LEU A 257 -20.49 -34.05 -16.32
N TRP A 258 -19.69 -35.10 -16.16
CA TRP A 258 -19.98 -36.16 -15.19
C TRP A 258 -20.12 -35.64 -13.76
N ALA A 259 -19.28 -34.67 -13.36
CA ALA A 259 -19.42 -34.04 -12.05
C ALA A 259 -20.74 -33.24 -11.93
N VAL A 260 -21.13 -32.49 -12.95
CA VAL A 260 -22.41 -31.75 -12.97
C VAL A 260 -23.61 -32.71 -13.00
N VAL A 261 -23.60 -33.74 -13.85
CA VAL A 261 -24.66 -34.77 -13.91
C VAL A 261 -24.77 -35.47 -12.57
N SER A 262 -23.66 -35.82 -11.92
CA SER A 262 -23.71 -36.46 -10.62
C SER A 262 -24.40 -35.59 -9.55
N ALA A 263 -24.32 -34.26 -9.69
CA ALA A 263 -25.01 -33.32 -8.81
C ALA A 263 -26.51 -33.18 -9.11
N LEU A 264 -26.89 -33.25 -10.40
CA LEU A 264 -28.28 -33.12 -10.84
C LEU A 264 -29.07 -34.43 -10.69
N TYR A 265 -28.41 -35.58 -10.84
CA TYR A 265 -28.98 -36.92 -10.76
C TYR A 265 -28.22 -37.78 -9.74
N PRO A 266 -28.26 -37.48 -8.42
CA PRO A 266 -27.45 -38.19 -7.44
C PRO A 266 -27.78 -39.68 -7.34
N ALA A 267 -26.80 -40.55 -7.62
CA ALA A 267 -26.96 -42.00 -7.53
C ALA A 267 -26.98 -42.50 -6.08
N GLN A 268 -27.89 -43.42 -5.76
CA GLN A 268 -28.00 -44.01 -4.42
C GLN A 268 -26.90 -45.05 -4.12
N LYS A 269 -26.51 -45.85 -5.12
CA LYS A 269 -25.44 -46.87 -5.02
C LYS A 269 -24.46 -46.70 -6.17
N HIS A 270 -23.19 -47.08 -5.94
CA HIS A 270 -22.12 -47.03 -6.94
C HIS A 270 -21.97 -45.67 -7.66
N GLY A 271 -22.09 -44.56 -6.92
CA GLY A 271 -22.01 -43.22 -7.50
C GLY A 271 -20.65 -42.86 -8.11
N ASP A 272 -19.64 -43.71 -7.99
CA ASP A 272 -18.36 -43.59 -8.69
C ASP A 272 -18.36 -44.19 -10.10
N ARG A 273 -19.43 -44.85 -10.55
CA ARG A 273 -19.55 -45.44 -11.90
C ARG A 273 -20.37 -44.54 -12.82
N THR A 274 -19.97 -44.44 -14.09
CA THR A 274 -20.72 -43.70 -15.12
C THR A 274 -22.10 -44.30 -15.40
N SER A 275 -22.24 -45.64 -15.33
CA SER A 275 -23.50 -46.36 -15.52
C SER A 275 -24.59 -46.03 -14.50
N SER A 276 -24.25 -45.33 -13.41
CA SER A 276 -25.19 -44.94 -12.36
C SER A 276 -25.93 -43.64 -12.67
N TYR A 277 -25.63 -42.99 -13.80
CA TYR A 277 -26.14 -41.68 -14.18
C TYR A 277 -26.65 -41.69 -15.62
N PRO A 278 -27.65 -40.87 -15.98
CA PRO A 278 -28.00 -40.64 -17.38
C PRO A 278 -26.78 -40.08 -18.11
N HIS A 279 -26.64 -40.43 -19.39
CA HIS A 279 -25.52 -39.92 -20.17
C HIS A 279 -25.66 -38.40 -20.29
N TYR A 280 -24.57 -37.66 -20.12
CA TYR A 280 -24.62 -36.19 -20.06
C TYR A 280 -25.20 -35.54 -21.34
N SER A 281 -25.14 -36.23 -22.49
CA SER A 281 -25.74 -35.80 -23.77
C SER A 281 -27.25 -35.70 -23.75
N GLU A 282 -27.93 -36.45 -22.87
CA GLU A 282 -29.39 -36.48 -22.81
C GLU A 282 -29.95 -35.36 -21.92
N VAL A 283 -29.14 -34.85 -21.00
CA VAL A 283 -29.61 -34.02 -19.87
C VAL A 283 -28.95 -32.64 -19.77
N LEU A 284 -27.84 -32.40 -20.48
CA LEU A 284 -27.13 -31.12 -20.45
C LEU A 284 -26.94 -30.56 -21.85
N LYS A 285 -27.13 -29.25 -21.99
CA LYS A 285 -26.85 -28.50 -23.22
C LYS A 285 -25.37 -28.07 -23.22
N TYR A 286 -24.55 -28.66 -24.09
CA TYR A 286 -23.13 -28.33 -24.20
C TYR A 286 -22.59 -28.27 -25.64
N ASP A 287 -23.45 -28.32 -26.66
CA ASP A 287 -23.04 -28.40 -28.08
C ASP A 287 -22.12 -27.25 -28.51
N SER A 288 -22.21 -26.09 -27.85
CA SER A 288 -21.36 -24.92 -28.09
C SER A 288 -20.08 -24.88 -27.25
N ILE A 289 -19.72 -25.96 -26.53
CA ILE A 289 -18.58 -26.02 -25.59
C ILE A 289 -17.68 -27.21 -25.93
N GLN A 290 -16.39 -26.93 -26.13
CA GLN A 290 -15.39 -27.95 -26.39
C GLN A 290 -14.84 -28.56 -25.09
N PHE A 291 -14.64 -29.88 -25.11
CA PHE A 291 -14.08 -30.63 -23.99
C PHE A 291 -12.67 -31.14 -24.31
N PRO A 292 -11.74 -31.13 -23.34
CA PRO A 292 -11.94 -30.80 -21.93
C PRO A 292 -12.24 -29.31 -21.65
N ILE A 293 -13.19 -29.05 -20.73
CA ILE A 293 -13.73 -27.69 -20.52
C ILE A 293 -12.65 -26.70 -20.07
N LYS A 294 -12.76 -25.46 -20.56
CA LYS A 294 -11.95 -24.34 -20.09
C LYS A 294 -12.67 -23.66 -18.91
N ILE A 295 -11.93 -23.26 -17.88
CA ILE A 295 -12.53 -22.54 -16.73
C ILE A 295 -13.30 -21.27 -17.15
N SER A 296 -12.90 -20.61 -18.24
CA SER A 296 -13.61 -19.45 -18.80
C SER A 296 -14.98 -19.80 -19.38
N ASP A 297 -15.19 -21.02 -19.87
CA ASP A 297 -16.44 -21.46 -20.49
C ASP A 297 -17.48 -21.93 -19.47
N ILE A 298 -17.12 -22.09 -18.19
CA ILE A 298 -18.07 -22.44 -17.12
C ILE A 298 -19.21 -21.42 -17.05
N LYS A 299 -18.92 -20.12 -17.21
CA LYS A 299 -19.97 -19.08 -17.23
C LYS A 299 -20.92 -19.21 -18.42
N LYS A 300 -20.42 -19.65 -19.58
CA LYS A 300 -21.26 -19.92 -20.75
C LYS A 300 -22.15 -21.14 -20.47
N PHE A 301 -21.56 -22.20 -19.91
CA PHE A 301 -22.27 -23.40 -19.49
C PHE A 301 -23.38 -23.13 -18.47
N GLU A 302 -23.10 -22.31 -17.44
CA GLU A 302 -24.07 -21.86 -16.44
C GLU A 302 -25.29 -21.19 -17.09
N LYS A 303 -25.06 -20.29 -18.06
CA LYS A 303 -26.14 -19.61 -18.77
C LYS A 303 -26.95 -20.56 -19.65
N LEU A 304 -26.28 -21.44 -20.40
CA LEU A 304 -26.93 -22.40 -21.32
C LEU A 304 -27.88 -23.36 -20.60
N ASN A 305 -27.51 -23.75 -19.37
CA ASN A 305 -28.26 -24.72 -18.58
C ASN A 305 -29.05 -24.07 -17.42
N ASN A 306 -29.00 -22.74 -17.28
CA ASN A 306 -29.58 -21.99 -16.15
C ASN A 306 -29.14 -22.54 -14.77
N LEU A 307 -27.84 -22.81 -14.61
CA LEU A 307 -27.23 -23.38 -13.40
C LEU A 307 -26.38 -22.35 -12.65
N ARG A 308 -26.09 -22.67 -11.39
CA ARG A 308 -25.13 -21.95 -10.55
C ARG A 308 -24.01 -22.90 -10.14
N ILE A 309 -22.78 -22.67 -10.60
CA ILE A 309 -21.63 -23.54 -10.39
C ILE A 309 -20.54 -22.80 -9.61
N ASN A 310 -20.15 -23.36 -8.46
CA ASN A 310 -19.00 -22.89 -7.69
C ASN A 310 -17.84 -23.86 -7.85
N LEU A 311 -16.64 -23.33 -8.09
CA LEU A 311 -15.42 -24.11 -8.16
C LEU A 311 -14.54 -23.88 -6.93
N TYR A 312 -14.08 -24.97 -6.34
CA TYR A 312 -13.11 -25.00 -5.26
C TYR A 312 -11.81 -25.67 -5.73
N CYS A 313 -10.68 -25.28 -5.16
CA CYS A 313 -9.39 -25.91 -5.45
C CYS A 313 -8.59 -26.18 -4.17
N LEU A 314 -7.50 -26.93 -4.30
CA LEU A 314 -6.59 -27.21 -3.19
C LEU A 314 -5.45 -26.20 -3.14
N LYS A 315 -5.31 -25.55 -1.97
CA LYS A 315 -4.15 -24.76 -1.58
C LYS A 315 -3.45 -25.47 -0.43
N GLY A 316 -2.42 -26.26 -0.75
CA GLY A 316 -1.81 -27.19 0.20
C GLY A 316 -2.82 -28.28 0.60
N LYS A 317 -3.16 -28.38 1.89
CA LYS A 317 -4.19 -29.30 2.41
C LYS A 317 -5.58 -28.65 2.57
N ASN A 318 -5.72 -27.37 2.26
CA ASN A 318 -6.96 -26.61 2.43
C ASN A 318 -7.75 -26.52 1.13
N VAL A 319 -9.07 -26.62 1.22
CA VAL A 319 -9.99 -26.37 0.10
C VAL A 319 -10.40 -24.90 0.15
N VAL A 320 -10.22 -24.17 -0.95
CA VAL A 320 -10.54 -22.73 -1.05
C VAL A 320 -11.40 -22.43 -2.28
N PRO A 321 -12.26 -21.39 -2.24
CA PRO A 321 -13.02 -20.97 -3.40
C PRO A 321 -12.06 -20.48 -4.48
N PHE A 322 -12.24 -20.98 -5.69
CA PHE A 322 -11.44 -20.64 -6.87
C PHE A 322 -12.23 -19.83 -7.89
N LEU A 323 -13.50 -20.18 -8.07
CA LEU A 323 -14.48 -19.46 -8.88
C LEU A 323 -15.83 -19.54 -8.19
N LEU A 324 -16.51 -18.41 -8.01
CA LEU A 324 -17.87 -18.38 -7.46
C LEU A 324 -18.81 -17.79 -8.51
N SER A 325 -19.97 -18.40 -8.66
CA SER A 325 -20.98 -17.93 -9.60
C SER A 325 -21.51 -16.54 -9.21
N GLU A 326 -21.80 -15.73 -10.23
CA GLU A 326 -22.48 -14.45 -10.06
C GLU A 326 -24.01 -14.61 -10.00
N ASN A 327 -24.54 -15.73 -10.52
CA ASN A 327 -25.97 -16.06 -10.46
C ASN A 327 -26.33 -16.47 -9.02
N ARG A 328 -27.24 -15.74 -8.38
CA ARG A 328 -27.61 -15.95 -6.97
C ARG A 328 -28.97 -16.61 -6.78
N ASP A 329 -29.75 -16.77 -7.84
CA ASP A 329 -31.17 -17.12 -7.78
C ASP A 329 -31.41 -18.65 -7.75
N ARG A 330 -30.34 -19.45 -7.77
CA ARG A 330 -30.38 -20.91 -7.80
C ARG A 330 -29.50 -21.52 -6.72
N GLU A 331 -29.78 -22.79 -6.39
CA GLU A 331 -28.90 -23.59 -5.55
C GLU A 331 -27.55 -23.85 -6.24
N PRO A 332 -26.43 -23.76 -5.51
CA PRO A 332 -25.11 -23.93 -6.10
C PRO A 332 -24.70 -25.40 -6.23
N ILE A 333 -24.26 -25.78 -7.43
CA ILE A 333 -23.49 -26.99 -7.69
C ILE A 333 -22.02 -26.71 -7.32
N ASN A 334 -21.54 -27.33 -6.26
CA ASN A 334 -20.18 -27.15 -5.77
C ASN A 334 -19.25 -28.23 -6.34
N LEU A 335 -18.23 -27.83 -7.08
CA LEU A 335 -17.26 -28.72 -7.71
C LEU A 335 -15.86 -28.51 -7.11
N LEU A 336 -15.12 -29.60 -6.91
CA LEU A 336 -13.71 -29.59 -6.52
C LEU A 336 -12.85 -29.86 -7.75
N ALA A 337 -11.96 -28.91 -8.06
CA ALA A 337 -10.98 -29.00 -9.12
C ALA A 337 -9.60 -29.42 -8.56
N LEU A 338 -9.03 -30.48 -9.13
CA LEU A 338 -7.74 -31.04 -8.76
C LEU A 338 -6.75 -30.87 -9.91
N ALA A 339 -5.54 -30.37 -9.64
CA ALA A 339 -4.50 -30.26 -10.67
C ALA A 339 -3.87 -31.64 -10.95
N CYS A 340 -3.74 -31.98 -12.23
CA CYS A 340 -3.14 -33.22 -12.73
C CYS A 340 -1.78 -32.86 -13.36
N ASN A 341 -0.70 -33.43 -12.86
CA ASN A 341 0.66 -33.22 -13.37
C ASN A 341 1.18 -34.56 -13.92
N GLU A 342 0.79 -34.93 -15.13
CA GLU A 342 1.16 -36.25 -15.70
C GLU A 342 2.06 -36.20 -16.94
N SER A 343 2.65 -35.06 -17.33
CA SER A 343 3.69 -35.13 -18.39
C SER A 343 4.67 -33.97 -18.39
N ALA A 344 5.84 -34.22 -19.00
CA ALA A 344 6.90 -33.26 -19.33
C ALA A 344 6.46 -32.16 -20.32
N ARG A 345 5.17 -32.10 -20.69
CA ARG A 345 4.58 -31.02 -21.48
C ARG A 345 4.03 -29.96 -20.50
N ASP A 346 4.37 -28.70 -20.72
CA ASP A 346 4.03 -27.49 -19.92
C ASP A 346 2.51 -27.21 -19.68
N ASP A 347 1.61 -28.19 -19.85
CA ASP A 347 0.15 -28.06 -19.76
C ASP A 347 -0.38 -28.60 -18.41
N THR A 348 -0.95 -27.71 -17.58
CA THR A 348 -1.63 -28.10 -16.33
C THR A 348 -3.09 -28.41 -16.60
N TYR A 349 -3.52 -29.62 -16.24
CA TYR A 349 -4.89 -30.09 -16.40
C TYR A 349 -5.66 -30.12 -15.08
N LEU A 350 -6.98 -29.97 -15.12
CA LEU A 350 -7.88 -30.01 -13.97
C LEU A 350 -8.82 -31.21 -14.06
N HIS A 351 -8.95 -31.94 -12.96
CA HIS A 351 -9.97 -32.96 -12.78
C HIS A 351 -11.10 -32.42 -11.92
N PHE A 352 -12.36 -32.63 -12.32
CA PHE A 352 -13.53 -32.10 -11.62
C PHE A 352 -14.28 -33.21 -10.91
N THR A 353 -14.66 -32.94 -9.67
CA THR A 353 -15.43 -33.86 -8.83
C THR A 353 -16.55 -33.11 -8.14
N TRP A 354 -17.67 -33.78 -7.88
CA TRP A 354 -18.81 -33.13 -7.22
C TRP A 354 -18.65 -33.16 -5.70
N ILE A 355 -18.76 -32.00 -5.06
CA ILE A 355 -18.83 -31.90 -3.60
C ILE A 355 -20.30 -32.11 -3.17
N LYS A 356 -20.70 -33.37 -3.02
CA LYS A 356 -22.06 -33.73 -2.59
C LYS A 356 -22.43 -33.25 -1.19
N ASN A 357 -21.44 -33.08 -0.31
CA ASN A 357 -21.68 -32.67 1.06
C ASN A 357 -20.57 -31.74 1.54
N MET A 358 -20.80 -30.42 1.41
CA MET A 358 -19.92 -29.38 1.94
C MET A 358 -19.67 -29.60 3.44
N SER A 359 -20.71 -29.89 4.21
CA SER A 359 -20.61 -30.12 5.65
C SER A 359 -19.58 -31.21 5.96
N ALA A 360 -19.69 -32.40 5.34
CA ALA A 360 -18.77 -33.52 5.53
C ALA A 360 -17.34 -33.18 5.04
N LEU A 361 -17.20 -32.43 3.95
CA LEU A 361 -15.90 -32.03 3.41
C LEU A 361 -15.13 -31.15 4.40
N PHE A 362 -15.82 -30.25 5.09
CA PHE A 362 -15.21 -29.32 6.04
C PHE A 362 -15.35 -29.77 7.51
N SER A 363 -16.11 -30.82 7.83
CA SER A 363 -16.39 -31.27 9.22
C SER A 363 -15.13 -31.49 10.07
N LYS A 364 -14.17 -32.30 9.58
CA LYS A 364 -12.88 -32.54 10.27
C LYS A 364 -11.98 -31.30 10.34
N GLN A 365 -12.23 -30.26 9.55
CA GLN A 365 -11.50 -28.99 9.59
C GLN A 365 -12.14 -27.98 10.56
N LEU A 366 -13.37 -28.24 11.04
CA LEU A 366 -14.18 -27.24 11.74
C LEU A 366 -14.56 -27.63 13.18
N SER A 367 -14.87 -28.91 13.51
CA SER A 367 -15.00 -29.36 14.91
C SER A 367 -15.05 -30.90 15.04
N LYS A 368 -15.05 -31.42 16.28
CA LYS A 368 -15.19 -32.85 16.61
C LYS A 368 -16.65 -33.36 16.59
N ASN A 369 -17.65 -32.47 16.55
CA ASN A 369 -19.07 -32.84 16.69
C ASN A 369 -19.72 -33.25 15.35
N ARG A 370 -20.65 -34.21 15.39
CA ARG A 370 -21.26 -34.87 14.21
C ARG A 370 -22.51 -34.19 13.62
N HIS A 371 -22.91 -33.00 14.09
CA HIS A 371 -24.11 -32.31 13.58
C HIS A 371 -23.94 -31.72 12.18
N LYS A 372 -25.03 -31.66 11.40
CA LYS A 372 -25.06 -31.01 10.07
C LYS A 372 -24.80 -29.51 10.22
N LYS A 373 -23.69 -29.04 9.66
CA LYS A 373 -23.29 -27.62 9.65
C LYS A 373 -23.72 -26.91 8.36
N CYS A 374 -24.24 -25.70 8.48
CA CYS A 374 -24.57 -24.83 7.35
C CYS A 374 -23.33 -24.00 6.98
N ILE A 375 -22.83 -24.07 5.74
CA ILE A 375 -21.55 -23.46 5.35
C ILE A 375 -21.78 -22.34 4.35
N CYS A 376 -21.16 -21.19 4.57
CA CYS A 376 -21.13 -20.11 3.59
C CYS A 376 -20.18 -20.46 2.44
N ASN A 377 -20.70 -20.54 1.21
CA ASN A 377 -19.94 -20.91 0.01
C ASN A 377 -18.78 -19.94 -0.32
N ARG A 378 -18.79 -18.73 0.25
CA ARG A 378 -17.82 -17.66 -0.01
C ARG A 378 -16.71 -17.59 1.02
N CYS A 379 -17.06 -17.36 2.30
CA CYS A 379 -16.06 -17.22 3.35
C CYS A 379 -15.61 -18.58 3.91
N LEU A 380 -16.36 -19.66 3.63
CA LEU A 380 -16.17 -21.03 4.13
C LEU A 380 -16.31 -21.20 5.65
N ASN A 381 -16.89 -20.23 6.35
CA ASN A 381 -17.29 -20.38 7.76
C ASN A 381 -18.61 -21.13 7.88
N HIS A 382 -18.87 -21.66 9.07
CA HIS A 382 -20.00 -22.53 9.35
C HIS A 382 -20.90 -21.98 10.45
N PHE A 383 -22.17 -22.35 10.37
CA PHE A 383 -23.25 -21.89 11.23
C PHE A 383 -24.08 -23.07 11.71
N SER A 384 -24.66 -22.93 12.89
CA SER A 384 -25.51 -23.95 13.53
C SER A 384 -26.83 -24.17 12.78
N SER A 385 -27.35 -23.13 12.11
CA SER A 385 -28.61 -23.20 11.35
C SER A 385 -28.57 -22.35 10.07
N ASN A 386 -29.53 -22.60 9.17
CA ASN A 386 -29.71 -21.78 7.96
C ASN A 386 -30.09 -20.33 8.30
N ALA A 387 -30.83 -20.08 9.38
CA ALA A 387 -31.20 -18.73 9.79
C ALA A 387 -29.97 -17.86 10.12
N TYR A 388 -28.99 -18.43 10.85
CA TYR A 388 -27.72 -17.75 11.11
C TYR A 388 -26.91 -17.52 9.83
N LEU A 389 -26.92 -18.48 8.90
CA LEU A 389 -26.26 -18.32 7.60
C LEU A 389 -26.89 -17.17 6.80
N GLU A 390 -28.21 -17.05 6.75
CA GLU A 390 -28.89 -15.95 6.06
C GLU A 390 -28.58 -14.59 6.70
N LYS A 391 -28.52 -14.51 8.05
CA LYS A 391 -28.07 -13.31 8.76
C LYS A 391 -26.63 -12.93 8.36
N HIS A 392 -25.72 -13.90 8.32
CA HIS A 392 -24.34 -13.71 7.88
C HIS A 392 -24.23 -13.22 6.42
N LEU A 393 -25.03 -13.78 5.51
CA LEU A 393 -25.01 -13.43 4.08
C LEU A 393 -25.35 -11.96 3.80
N LYS A 394 -26.15 -11.31 4.66
CA LYS A 394 -26.46 -9.87 4.57
C LYS A 394 -25.21 -9.00 4.57
N HIS A 395 -24.16 -9.41 5.31
CA HIS A 395 -22.93 -8.62 5.46
C HIS A 395 -21.73 -9.25 4.73
N CYS A 396 -21.68 -10.58 4.63
CA CYS A 396 -20.55 -11.29 4.02
C CYS A 396 -20.37 -10.92 2.54
N ASN A 397 -21.45 -10.64 1.83
CA ASN A 397 -21.42 -10.29 0.41
C ASN A 397 -20.69 -8.96 0.14
N ASP A 398 -20.74 -8.03 1.09
CA ASP A 398 -20.15 -6.69 0.95
C ASP A 398 -18.70 -6.66 1.45
N ILE A 399 -18.42 -7.36 2.56
CA ILE A 399 -17.13 -7.32 3.25
C ILE A 399 -16.16 -8.35 2.66
N THR A 400 -16.63 -9.56 2.36
CA THR A 400 -15.77 -10.70 2.05
C THR A 400 -15.72 -10.99 0.56
N LYS A 401 -14.51 -11.21 0.04
CA LYS A 401 -14.24 -11.52 -1.37
C LYS A 401 -13.65 -12.91 -1.62
N CYS A 402 -13.21 -13.60 -0.57
CA CYS A 402 -12.51 -14.88 -0.64
C CYS A 402 -12.69 -15.66 0.68
N ALA A 403 -12.11 -16.86 0.78
CA ALA A 403 -12.17 -17.62 2.04
C ALA A 403 -11.58 -16.81 3.20
N THR A 404 -12.22 -16.89 4.36
CA THR A 404 -11.73 -16.24 5.59
C THR A 404 -11.43 -17.32 6.61
N ARG A 405 -10.13 -17.56 6.84
CA ARG A 405 -9.63 -18.48 7.85
C ARG A 405 -9.58 -17.75 9.19
N LEU A 406 -10.24 -18.33 10.18
CA LEU A 406 -10.21 -17.87 11.56
C LEU A 406 -9.15 -18.65 12.36
N PRO A 407 -8.71 -18.11 13.51
CA PRO A 407 -7.97 -18.86 14.51
C PRO A 407 -8.77 -20.07 15.01
N ASN A 408 -8.07 -21.07 15.52
CA ASN A 408 -8.62 -22.26 16.16
C ASN A 408 -8.02 -22.42 17.56
N GLU A 409 -8.44 -23.44 18.32
CA GLU A 409 -7.94 -23.67 19.69
C GLU A 409 -6.41 -23.70 19.82
N THR A 410 -5.69 -24.15 18.78
CA THR A 410 -4.21 -24.24 18.82
C THR A 410 -3.50 -22.90 18.58
N ASN A 411 -4.19 -21.91 18.00
CA ASN A 411 -3.60 -20.62 17.63
C ASN A 411 -4.49 -19.41 17.92
N LYS A 412 -5.52 -19.58 18.76
CA LYS A 412 -6.42 -18.50 19.18
C LYS A 412 -5.71 -17.45 20.03
N TYR A 413 -4.66 -17.81 20.74
CA TYR A 413 -3.89 -16.84 21.52
C TYR A 413 -2.72 -16.24 20.74
N LEU A 414 -2.73 -14.91 20.69
CA LEU A 414 -1.61 -14.08 20.28
C LEU A 414 -0.83 -13.66 21.52
N GLU A 415 0.43 -14.10 21.57
CA GLU A 415 1.39 -13.87 22.64
C GLU A 415 2.80 -13.75 22.02
N PHE A 416 3.78 -13.29 22.79
CA PHE A 416 5.16 -13.20 22.32
C PHE A 416 5.76 -14.59 22.07
N LYS A 417 6.27 -14.82 20.84
CA LYS A 417 6.86 -16.12 20.43
C LYS A 417 8.27 -16.01 19.85
N HIS A 418 8.72 -14.81 19.48
CA HIS A 418 9.99 -14.61 18.77
C HIS A 418 11.16 -14.44 19.73
N PHE A 419 11.39 -15.41 20.61
CA PHE A 419 12.48 -15.35 21.58
C PHE A 419 13.86 -15.28 20.91
N SER A 420 14.04 -15.90 19.74
CA SER A 420 15.29 -15.81 18.97
C SER A 420 15.63 -14.41 18.47
N TYR A 421 14.66 -13.48 18.43
CA TYR A 421 14.92 -12.10 18.03
C TYR A 421 15.62 -11.27 19.12
N GLN A 422 15.84 -11.87 20.29
CA GLN A 422 16.68 -11.31 21.34
C GLN A 422 18.17 -11.44 21.00
N GLU A 423 18.55 -12.41 20.15
CA GLU A 423 19.92 -12.55 19.68
C GLU A 423 20.27 -11.44 18.69
N LYS A 424 21.48 -10.91 18.86
CA LYS A 424 22.04 -9.92 17.95
C LYS A 424 22.35 -10.59 16.61
N VAL A 425 21.82 -10.05 15.52
CA VAL A 425 22.08 -10.57 14.16
C VAL A 425 23.59 -10.53 13.88
N PRO A 426 24.21 -11.65 13.47
CA PRO A 426 25.67 -11.77 13.37
C PRO A 426 26.25 -10.89 12.26
N PHE A 427 25.71 -10.97 11.04
CA PHE A 427 26.19 -10.22 9.88
C PHE A 427 25.14 -9.26 9.34
N VAL A 428 25.53 -8.02 9.06
CA VAL A 428 24.69 -6.99 8.43
C VAL A 428 25.49 -6.16 7.44
N LEU A 429 24.87 -5.79 6.32
CA LEU A 429 25.44 -4.82 5.38
C LEU A 429 24.69 -3.49 5.51
N TYR A 430 25.44 -2.40 5.60
CA TYR A 430 24.96 -1.04 5.41
C TYR A 430 25.41 -0.56 4.04
N ALA A 431 24.52 -0.05 3.20
CA ALA A 431 24.85 0.29 1.83
C ALA A 431 24.11 1.54 1.36
N ASP A 432 24.70 2.21 0.38
CA ASP A 432 24.14 3.37 -0.30
C ASP A 432 24.71 3.48 -1.73
N LEU A 433 24.08 4.26 -2.60
CA LEU A 433 24.51 4.47 -3.98
C LEU A 433 24.37 5.93 -4.42
N GLU A 434 25.19 6.35 -5.37
CA GLU A 434 25.08 7.67 -5.99
C GLU A 434 24.67 7.60 -7.45
N SER A 435 23.97 8.64 -7.91
CA SER A 435 23.45 8.74 -9.27
C SER A 435 23.79 10.06 -9.94
N ILE A 436 24.13 9.97 -11.22
CA ILE A 436 24.22 11.12 -12.13
C ILE A 436 22.79 11.55 -12.49
N LEU A 437 22.56 12.86 -12.55
CA LEU A 437 21.29 13.46 -12.92
C LEU A 437 21.30 13.88 -14.40
N GLU A 438 21.13 12.91 -15.29
CA GLU A 438 21.12 13.16 -16.73
C GLU A 438 19.92 14.05 -17.11
N LYS A 439 20.18 15.22 -17.67
CA LYS A 439 19.12 16.18 -18.01
C LYS A 439 18.13 15.58 -19.01
N CYS A 440 16.86 15.59 -18.62
CA CYS A 440 15.78 15.18 -19.48
C CYS A 440 15.43 16.30 -20.46
N PRO A 441 14.94 15.93 -21.65
CA PRO A 441 14.47 16.88 -22.63
C PRO A 441 13.23 17.67 -22.11
N ASP A 442 13.40 18.99 -21.93
CA ASP A 442 12.36 19.94 -21.50
C ASP A 442 11.06 19.95 -22.36
N ASN A 443 9.94 19.53 -21.79
CA ASN A 443 8.71 19.26 -22.54
C ASN A 443 7.65 20.32 -22.20
N GLN A 444 7.59 21.41 -22.97
CA GLN A 444 6.88 22.65 -22.59
C GLN A 444 5.36 22.48 -22.38
N ASN A 445 4.71 21.43 -22.92
CA ASN A 445 3.25 21.30 -23.02
C ASN A 445 2.60 20.26 -22.08
N ALA A 446 3.24 19.84 -20.98
CA ALA A 446 2.66 18.87 -20.04
C ALA A 446 2.58 19.41 -18.60
N ASN A 447 1.48 19.13 -17.88
CA ASN A 447 1.32 19.45 -16.45
C ASN A 447 2.31 18.72 -15.53
N THR A 448 2.93 17.67 -16.04
CA THR A 448 4.07 16.99 -15.43
C THR A 448 5.22 17.04 -16.43
N ARG A 449 6.25 17.79 -16.09
CA ARG A 449 7.53 17.85 -16.79
C ARG A 449 8.53 16.97 -16.07
N LEU A 450 9.53 16.55 -16.80
CA LEU A 450 10.50 15.61 -16.32
C LEU A 450 11.84 16.25 -16.54
N CYS A 451 12.59 16.34 -15.46
CA CYS A 451 13.73 17.24 -15.35
C CYS A 451 15.03 16.46 -15.49
N ASP A 452 15.16 15.37 -14.74
CA ASP A 452 16.41 14.64 -14.63
C ASP A 452 16.12 13.14 -14.54
N LYS A 453 16.89 12.33 -15.28
CA LYS A 453 16.93 10.87 -15.15
C LYS A 453 18.08 10.49 -14.24
N HIS A 454 17.82 9.66 -13.25
CA HIS A 454 18.81 9.22 -12.29
C HIS A 454 19.50 7.95 -12.81
N VAL A 455 20.83 7.99 -12.96
CA VAL A 455 21.64 6.85 -13.42
C VAL A 455 22.70 6.53 -12.37
N PRO A 456 22.68 5.34 -11.75
CA PRO A 456 23.66 5.00 -10.72
C PRO A 456 25.06 4.90 -11.30
N PHE A 457 26.05 5.51 -10.64
CA PHE A 457 27.45 5.49 -11.07
C PHE A 457 28.41 4.97 -10.01
N SER A 458 28.01 4.95 -8.74
CA SER A 458 28.79 4.34 -7.66
C SER A 458 27.88 3.69 -6.62
N ILE A 459 28.42 2.70 -5.92
CA ILE A 459 27.74 2.01 -4.81
C ILE A 459 28.80 1.58 -3.79
N ALA A 460 28.45 1.63 -2.51
CA ALA A 460 29.33 1.22 -1.43
C ALA A 460 28.56 0.44 -0.38
N TYR A 461 29.29 -0.38 0.37
CA TYR A 461 28.75 -1.06 1.54
C TYR A 461 29.80 -1.22 2.66
N TYR A 462 29.31 -1.24 3.89
CA TYR A 462 30.04 -1.66 5.08
C TYR A 462 29.41 -2.94 5.62
N LEU A 463 30.18 -4.03 5.61
CA LEU A 463 29.81 -5.29 6.25
C LEU A 463 30.24 -5.21 7.71
N LYS A 464 29.29 -5.33 8.64
CA LYS A 464 29.55 -5.43 10.08
C LYS A 464 29.31 -6.86 10.55
N CYS A 465 30.30 -7.41 11.25
CA CYS A 465 30.16 -8.63 12.05
C CYS A 465 29.98 -8.23 13.52
N SER A 466 29.00 -8.81 14.20
CA SER A 466 28.64 -8.43 15.57
C SER A 466 29.44 -9.15 16.66
N TYR A 467 30.18 -10.21 16.31
CA TYR A 467 30.94 -11.01 17.27
C TYR A 467 32.46 -11.01 17.02
N ASP A 468 32.90 -10.57 15.84
CA ASP A 468 34.31 -10.45 15.48
C ASP A 468 34.52 -9.27 14.52
N ASP A 469 35.04 -8.16 15.05
CA ASP A 469 35.22 -6.93 14.29
C ASP A 469 36.24 -7.06 13.15
N SER A 470 37.16 -8.05 13.21
CA SER A 470 38.15 -8.29 12.14
C SER A 470 37.51 -8.75 10.83
N LEU A 471 36.30 -9.32 10.89
CA LEU A 471 35.51 -9.70 9.73
C LEU A 471 34.75 -8.54 9.09
N SER A 472 34.74 -7.37 9.75
CA SER A 472 34.05 -6.19 9.24
C SER A 472 34.90 -5.47 8.19
N LYS A 473 34.27 -5.02 7.10
CA LYS A 473 34.99 -4.39 5.97
C LYS A 473 34.14 -3.41 5.19
N PHE A 474 34.78 -2.35 4.69
CA PHE A 474 34.21 -1.41 3.73
C PHE A 474 34.62 -1.74 2.30
N ARG A 475 33.70 -1.62 1.35
CA ARG A 475 33.98 -1.71 -0.10
C ARG A 475 33.19 -0.64 -0.84
N LEU A 476 33.81 -0.07 -1.88
CA LEU A 476 33.21 0.92 -2.77
C LEU A 476 33.61 0.62 -4.20
N TYR A 477 32.69 0.85 -5.14
CA TYR A 477 32.97 0.75 -6.56
C TYR A 477 32.24 1.84 -7.34
N ARG A 478 32.99 2.52 -8.21
CA ARG A 478 32.49 3.52 -9.16
C ARG A 478 32.65 3.00 -10.59
N GLY A 479 31.56 2.89 -11.33
CA GLY A 479 31.54 2.38 -12.70
C GLY A 479 30.12 2.21 -13.23
N ASN A 480 29.97 2.10 -14.56
CA ASN A 480 28.68 1.90 -15.22
C ASN A 480 27.98 0.58 -14.81
N ASP A 481 28.75 -0.40 -14.35
CA ASP A 481 28.30 -1.71 -13.91
C ASP A 481 28.22 -1.83 -12.37
N CYS A 482 28.20 -0.72 -11.63
CA CYS A 482 28.26 -0.71 -10.17
C CYS A 482 27.19 -1.59 -9.50
N ILE A 483 25.95 -1.58 -10.01
CA ILE A 483 24.88 -2.44 -9.51
C ILE A 483 25.18 -3.93 -9.77
N GLN A 484 25.79 -4.28 -10.89
CA GLN A 484 26.17 -5.67 -11.21
C GLN A 484 27.31 -6.13 -10.31
N TRP A 485 28.31 -5.27 -10.07
CA TRP A 485 29.37 -5.50 -9.10
C TRP A 485 28.79 -5.78 -7.70
N PHE A 486 27.88 -4.92 -7.22
CA PHE A 486 27.26 -5.10 -5.90
C PHE A 486 26.47 -6.40 -5.78
N VAL A 487 25.74 -6.80 -6.82
CA VAL A 487 25.01 -8.07 -6.83
C VAL A 487 25.95 -9.29 -6.78
N LYS A 488 27.11 -9.22 -7.43
CA LYS A 488 28.15 -10.26 -7.32
C LYS A 488 28.74 -10.32 -5.90
N GLU A 489 29.03 -9.17 -5.30
CA GLU A 489 29.51 -9.08 -3.91
C GLU A 489 28.52 -9.71 -2.94
N LEU A 490 27.23 -9.42 -3.09
CA LEU A 490 26.17 -10.01 -2.27
C LEU A 490 26.11 -11.54 -2.38
N GLN A 491 26.29 -12.08 -3.59
CA GLN A 491 26.35 -13.52 -3.80
C GLN A 491 27.60 -14.14 -3.15
N GLY A 492 28.76 -13.50 -3.29
CA GLY A 492 30.00 -13.92 -2.66
C GLY A 492 29.89 -13.94 -1.13
N ILE A 493 29.33 -12.89 -0.54
CA ILE A 493 29.09 -12.80 0.90
C ILE A 493 28.12 -13.89 1.37
N ALA A 494 27.04 -14.15 0.62
CA ALA A 494 26.10 -15.20 0.98
C ALA A 494 26.73 -16.60 0.97
N ASN A 495 27.63 -16.89 0.02
CA ASN A 495 28.36 -18.15 -0.02
C ASN A 495 29.36 -18.27 1.13
N TRP A 496 30.17 -17.24 1.36
CA TRP A 496 31.16 -17.20 2.44
C TRP A 496 30.51 -17.32 3.83
N THR A 497 29.44 -16.58 4.09
CA THR A 497 28.70 -16.70 5.37
C THR A 497 28.01 -18.05 5.51
N ASN A 498 27.60 -18.71 4.42
CA ASN A 498 27.05 -20.05 4.49
C ASN A 498 28.10 -21.07 4.96
N GLU A 499 29.38 -20.90 4.61
CA GLU A 499 30.47 -21.74 5.15
C GLU A 499 30.60 -21.54 6.66
N ILE A 500 30.56 -20.29 7.12
CA ILE A 500 30.58 -19.96 8.56
C ILE A 500 29.38 -20.58 9.28
N PHE A 501 28.17 -20.41 8.76
CA PHE A 501 26.95 -20.94 9.38
C PHE A 501 26.90 -22.48 9.45
N ASN A 502 27.60 -23.17 8.56
CA ASN A 502 27.68 -24.64 8.54
C ASN A 502 28.89 -25.18 9.32
N THR A 503 29.78 -24.31 9.79
CA THR A 503 30.94 -24.72 10.59
C THR A 503 30.50 -24.97 12.04
N VAL A 504 30.66 -26.21 12.52
CA VAL A 504 30.31 -26.56 13.90
C VAL A 504 31.44 -26.15 14.83
N VAL A 505 31.19 -25.16 15.69
CA VAL A 505 32.13 -24.75 16.75
C VAL A 505 31.77 -25.49 18.04
N PRO A 506 32.64 -26.35 18.60
CA PRO A 506 32.40 -27.02 19.86
C PRO A 506 32.25 -26.02 21.02
N MET A 507 31.40 -26.34 21.99
CA MET A 507 31.22 -25.53 23.20
C MET A 507 32.51 -25.46 24.03
N GLU A 508 32.86 -24.28 24.53
CA GLU A 508 33.99 -24.08 25.44
C GLU A 508 33.82 -24.88 26.75
N ALA A 509 34.95 -25.29 27.35
CA ALA A 509 34.94 -25.95 28.66
C ALA A 509 34.47 -24.98 29.75
N PHE A 510 33.63 -25.45 30.68
CA PHE A 510 32.99 -24.57 31.67
C PHE A 510 33.96 -24.14 32.77
N SER A 511 33.80 -22.89 33.22
CA SER A 511 34.32 -22.49 34.53
C SER A 511 33.50 -23.10 35.66
N LYS A 512 34.07 -23.21 36.87
CA LYS A 512 33.35 -23.70 38.06
C LYS A 512 32.07 -22.91 38.33
N GLU A 513 32.12 -21.59 38.18
CA GLU A 513 30.98 -20.67 38.34
C GLU A 513 29.84 -20.95 37.34
N GLN A 514 30.18 -21.32 36.10
CA GLN A 514 29.17 -21.65 35.08
C GLN A 514 28.47 -22.99 35.36
N ILE A 515 29.20 -23.95 35.93
CA ILE A 515 28.63 -25.23 36.38
C ILE A 515 27.63 -24.96 37.52
N GLU A 516 28.04 -24.22 38.54
CA GLU A 516 27.17 -23.85 39.66
C GLU A 516 25.93 -23.06 39.19
N SER A 517 26.11 -22.11 38.27
CA SER A 517 25.02 -21.35 37.66
C SER A 517 24.02 -22.25 36.93
N PHE A 518 24.51 -23.23 36.16
CA PHE A 518 23.66 -24.19 35.47
C PHE A 518 22.91 -25.11 36.45
N GLU A 519 23.59 -25.62 37.47
CA GLU A 519 23.02 -26.52 38.47
C GLU A 519 21.93 -25.83 39.30
N ASN A 520 22.19 -24.60 39.75
CA ASN A 520 21.27 -23.79 40.55
C ASN A 520 20.17 -23.08 39.74
N ALA A 521 20.22 -23.12 38.40
CA ALA A 521 19.20 -22.47 37.58
C ALA A 521 17.80 -23.09 37.79
N THR A 522 16.89 -22.28 38.32
CA THR A 522 15.47 -22.64 38.56
C THR A 522 14.55 -22.26 37.41
N HIS A 523 14.99 -21.35 36.52
CA HIS A 523 14.20 -20.84 35.40
C HIS A 523 14.98 -20.91 34.09
N CYS A 524 14.28 -21.18 32.99
CA CYS A 524 14.85 -21.16 31.65
C CYS A 524 15.18 -19.73 31.23
N HIS A 525 16.43 -19.47 30.82
CA HIS A 525 16.83 -18.10 30.48
C HIS A 525 16.15 -17.53 29.22
N ILE A 526 15.67 -18.39 28.31
CA ILE A 526 15.03 -18.00 27.03
C ILE A 526 13.59 -17.55 27.26
N CYS A 527 12.78 -18.42 27.88
CA CYS A 527 11.34 -18.19 28.05
C CYS A 527 10.95 -17.67 29.44
N LYS A 528 11.92 -17.59 30.36
CA LYS A 528 11.78 -17.14 31.76
C LYS A 528 10.82 -17.96 32.63
N LYS A 529 10.32 -19.10 32.15
CA LYS A 529 9.47 -20.01 32.93
C LYS A 529 10.30 -20.94 33.83
N PRO A 530 9.76 -21.37 34.98
CA PRO A 530 10.43 -22.31 35.88
C PRO A 530 10.53 -23.69 35.25
N PHE A 531 11.61 -24.42 35.56
CA PHE A 531 11.77 -25.82 35.20
C PHE A 531 10.84 -26.69 36.06
N GLN A 532 10.04 -27.54 35.43
CA GLN A 532 9.15 -28.46 36.15
C GLN A 532 9.90 -29.76 36.55
N PRO A 533 9.46 -30.46 37.62
CA PRO A 533 10.03 -31.74 38.01
C PRO A 533 9.99 -32.75 36.85
N GLY A 534 11.15 -33.30 36.47
CA GLY A 534 11.29 -34.24 35.35
C GLY A 534 11.59 -33.62 33.97
N GLU A 535 11.61 -32.29 33.84
CA GLU A 535 12.06 -31.64 32.61
C GLU A 535 13.59 -31.66 32.47
N ILE A 536 14.07 -32.00 31.27
CA ILE A 536 15.51 -32.01 30.96
C ILE A 536 16.01 -30.57 30.78
N LYS A 537 16.84 -30.13 31.72
CA LYS A 537 17.61 -28.89 31.65
C LYS A 537 18.80 -29.06 30.70
N VAL A 538 18.88 -28.23 29.66
CA VAL A 538 19.95 -28.29 28.64
C VAL A 538 20.81 -27.03 28.68
N ARG A 539 22.05 -27.17 28.20
CA ARG A 539 23.04 -26.10 28.15
C ARG A 539 22.94 -25.37 26.81
N ASP A 540 22.52 -24.11 26.82
CA ASP A 540 22.52 -23.27 25.62
C ASP A 540 23.86 -22.54 25.48
N HIS A 541 24.33 -22.39 24.24
CA HIS A 541 25.58 -21.71 23.92
C HIS A 541 25.48 -21.00 22.56
N CYS A 542 26.35 -20.02 22.36
CA CYS A 542 26.46 -19.34 21.07
C CYS A 542 27.25 -20.21 20.08
N HIS A 543 26.67 -20.52 18.91
CA HIS A 543 27.36 -21.33 17.90
C HIS A 543 28.49 -20.59 17.17
N PHE A 544 28.60 -19.26 17.32
CA PHE A 544 29.67 -18.46 16.72
C PHE A 544 30.86 -18.24 17.65
N THR A 545 30.60 -18.05 18.94
CA THR A 545 31.64 -17.73 19.94
C THR A 545 31.94 -18.90 20.87
N SER A 546 31.21 -20.01 20.78
CA SER A 546 31.25 -21.18 21.68
C SER A 546 30.87 -20.93 23.16
N LYS A 547 30.62 -19.67 23.53
CA LYS A 547 30.37 -19.27 24.92
C LYS A 547 29.02 -19.77 25.43
N PHE A 548 29.03 -20.33 26.64
CA PHE A 548 27.83 -20.72 27.38
C PHE A 548 26.95 -19.49 27.67
N ARG A 549 25.64 -19.60 27.36
CA ARG A 549 24.65 -18.55 27.62
C ARG A 549 23.99 -18.77 28.98
N ASN A 550 23.22 -19.85 29.13
CA ASN A 550 22.64 -20.29 30.40
C ASN A 550 21.90 -21.64 30.25
N ALA A 551 21.28 -22.12 31.34
CA ALA A 551 20.32 -23.21 31.32
C ALA A 551 19.04 -22.86 30.54
N SER A 552 18.54 -23.80 29.74
CA SER A 552 17.29 -23.64 28.98
C SER A 552 16.47 -24.93 28.94
N HIS A 553 15.17 -24.83 28.62
CA HIS A 553 14.37 -26.01 28.28
C HIS A 553 14.87 -26.59 26.96
N ASN A 554 14.89 -27.92 26.83
CA ASN A 554 15.26 -28.58 25.56
C ASN A 554 14.47 -28.03 24.36
N ALA A 555 13.15 -27.88 24.50
CA ALA A 555 12.31 -27.31 23.45
C ALA A 555 12.61 -25.83 23.16
N CYS A 556 12.95 -25.02 24.17
CA CYS A 556 13.34 -23.63 23.97
C CYS A 556 14.66 -23.57 23.19
N ASN A 557 15.66 -24.35 23.61
CA ASN A 557 16.97 -24.45 22.96
C ASN A 557 16.85 -24.78 21.47
N LEU A 558 16.09 -25.83 21.13
CA LEU A 558 15.90 -26.27 19.75
C LEU A 558 15.22 -25.22 18.85
N ASN A 559 14.39 -24.36 19.44
CA ASN A 559 13.70 -23.29 18.71
C ASN A 559 14.48 -21.96 18.70
N TYR A 560 15.50 -21.83 19.55
CA TYR A 560 16.35 -20.66 19.67
C TYR A 560 17.52 -20.71 18.68
N LYS A 561 17.17 -20.73 17.39
CA LYS A 561 18.15 -20.89 16.30
C LYS A 561 18.72 -19.55 15.86
N ASP A 562 20.00 -19.55 15.51
CA ASP A 562 20.65 -18.43 14.86
C ASP A 562 20.00 -18.13 13.50
N THR A 563 19.98 -16.85 13.15
CA THR A 563 19.40 -16.41 11.88
C THR A 563 20.39 -16.58 10.73
N HIS A 564 19.97 -17.27 9.67
CA HIS A 564 20.71 -17.34 8.41
C HIS A 564 20.25 -16.21 7.45
N VAL A 565 19.61 -15.18 7.99
CA VAL A 565 19.19 -13.99 7.25
C VAL A 565 20.25 -12.90 7.44
N ILE A 566 20.80 -12.41 6.33
CA ILE A 566 21.70 -11.27 6.31
C ILE A 566 20.90 -10.04 5.90
N PRO A 567 20.73 -9.06 6.80
CA PRO A 567 20.08 -7.81 6.46
C PRO A 567 20.99 -6.93 5.62
N VAL A 568 20.42 -6.31 4.59
CA VAL A 568 21.07 -5.30 3.75
C VAL A 568 20.29 -4.00 3.94
N VAL A 569 20.85 -3.07 4.70
CA VAL A 569 20.22 -1.85 5.17
C VAL A 569 20.60 -0.69 4.24
N PHE A 570 19.58 -0.06 3.65
CA PHE A 570 19.68 1.20 2.92
C PHE A 570 18.80 2.24 3.61
N HIS A 571 19.15 3.52 3.50
CA HIS A 571 18.31 4.60 4.02
C HIS A 571 17.35 5.10 2.95
N ASN A 572 16.03 4.93 3.15
CA ASN A 572 14.98 5.21 2.16
C ASN A 572 15.01 4.27 0.92
N LEU A 573 15.45 3.03 1.12
CA LEU A 573 15.45 1.94 0.14
C LEU A 573 14.17 1.89 -0.72
N SER A 574 13.01 1.91 -0.05
CA SER A 574 11.70 1.74 -0.70
C SER A 574 11.37 2.89 -1.65
N GLY A 575 11.99 4.06 -1.45
CA GLY A 575 11.73 5.28 -2.19
C GLY A 575 12.68 5.51 -3.36
N TYR A 576 13.87 4.90 -3.34
CA TYR A 576 14.94 5.21 -4.29
C TYR A 576 15.74 3.96 -4.72
N ASP A 577 16.61 3.43 -3.86
CA ASP A 577 17.65 2.44 -4.25
C ASP A 577 17.08 1.13 -4.78
N SER A 578 15.94 0.70 -4.21
CA SER A 578 15.27 -0.53 -4.63
C SER A 578 14.93 -0.54 -6.13
N HIS A 579 14.74 0.63 -6.74
CA HIS A 579 14.42 0.74 -8.16
C HIS A 579 15.61 0.35 -9.06
N PHE A 580 16.85 0.58 -8.62
CA PHE A 580 18.04 0.22 -9.40
C PHE A 580 18.44 -1.25 -9.19
N ILE A 581 18.28 -1.77 -7.97
CA ILE A 581 18.88 -3.04 -7.56
C ILE A 581 17.98 -4.25 -7.89
N ILE A 582 16.65 -4.10 -7.78
CA ILE A 582 15.72 -5.25 -7.81
C ILE A 582 15.80 -6.08 -9.09
N ARG A 583 16.04 -5.42 -10.23
CA ARG A 583 16.16 -6.05 -11.54
C ARG A 583 17.40 -6.95 -11.60
N GLN A 584 18.56 -6.41 -11.23
CA GLN A 584 19.82 -7.16 -11.28
C GLN A 584 19.83 -8.32 -10.29
N LEU A 585 19.26 -8.14 -9.09
CA LEU A 585 19.08 -9.23 -8.10
C LEU A 585 18.20 -10.37 -8.61
N ALA A 586 17.11 -10.05 -9.32
CA ALA A 586 16.17 -11.05 -9.81
C ALA A 586 16.75 -11.89 -10.96
N LEU A 587 17.62 -11.28 -11.78
CA LEU A 587 18.21 -11.91 -12.96
C LEU A 587 19.51 -12.65 -12.68
N ASN A 588 20.41 -12.10 -11.84
CA ASN A 588 21.80 -12.59 -11.75
C ASN A 588 22.05 -13.52 -10.56
N ILE A 589 21.31 -13.41 -9.46
CA ILE A 589 21.42 -14.36 -8.34
C ILE A 589 20.37 -15.45 -8.54
N PRO A 590 20.72 -16.74 -8.66
CA PRO A 590 19.75 -17.82 -8.69
C PRO A 590 18.97 -17.96 -7.37
N GLY A 591 17.75 -18.47 -7.44
CA GLY A 591 16.88 -18.65 -6.27
C GLY A 591 15.67 -17.71 -6.19
N GLN A 592 14.77 -17.99 -5.24
CA GLN A 592 13.47 -17.34 -5.15
C GLN A 592 13.57 -15.93 -4.56
N MET A 593 12.85 -14.98 -5.16
CA MET A 593 12.64 -13.64 -4.61
C MET A 593 11.24 -13.52 -4.01
N SER A 594 11.16 -13.14 -2.74
CA SER A 594 9.91 -12.83 -2.05
C SER A 594 9.77 -11.33 -1.83
N LEU A 595 8.61 -10.77 -2.16
CA LEU A 595 8.32 -9.35 -2.04
C LEU A 595 7.31 -9.09 -0.92
N LEU A 596 7.49 -7.98 -0.20
CA LEU A 596 6.49 -7.41 0.71
C LEU A 596 5.96 -6.09 0.11
N PRO A 597 4.97 -6.15 -0.81
CA PRO A 597 4.58 -5.00 -1.62
C PRO A 597 3.66 -4.01 -0.92
N VAL A 598 3.89 -2.71 -1.14
CA VAL A 598 2.87 -1.67 -0.94
C VAL A 598 2.04 -1.52 -2.22
N ASN A 599 2.72 -1.47 -3.36
CA ASN A 599 2.13 -1.49 -4.70
C ASN A 599 3.10 -2.21 -5.67
N LYS A 600 2.87 -2.08 -6.98
CA LYS A 600 3.69 -2.75 -8.01
C LYS A 600 5.09 -2.15 -8.21
N GLU A 601 5.40 -1.01 -7.61
CA GLU A 601 6.71 -0.35 -7.73
C GLU A 601 7.40 -0.16 -6.38
N LYS A 602 6.63 0.09 -5.31
CA LYS A 602 7.15 0.33 -3.97
C LYS A 602 6.94 -0.90 -3.08
N TYR A 603 8.03 -1.41 -2.55
CA TYR A 603 8.06 -2.55 -1.61
C TYR A 603 8.44 -2.05 -0.22
N ILE A 604 7.92 -2.68 0.84
CA ILE A 604 8.39 -2.46 2.22
C ILE A 604 9.77 -3.08 2.39
N SER A 605 9.94 -4.27 1.83
CA SER A 605 11.16 -5.07 1.83
C SER A 605 11.04 -6.13 0.74
N PHE A 606 12.18 -6.66 0.32
CA PHE A 606 12.26 -7.87 -0.49
C PHE A 606 13.39 -8.75 0.06
N THR A 607 13.23 -10.06 -0.12
CA THR A 607 14.20 -11.05 0.34
C THR A 607 14.56 -11.97 -0.81
N LYS A 608 15.86 -12.14 -1.03
CA LYS A 608 16.42 -13.05 -2.02
C LYS A 608 16.97 -14.28 -1.29
N SER A 609 16.43 -15.45 -1.60
CA SER A 609 17.05 -16.72 -1.19
C SER A 609 18.10 -17.08 -2.21
N VAL A 610 19.31 -17.41 -1.75
CA VAL A 610 20.41 -17.81 -2.63
C VAL A 610 20.36 -19.32 -2.80
N GLU A 611 20.35 -19.78 -4.05
CA GLU A 611 20.29 -21.22 -4.36
C GLU A 611 21.52 -21.96 -3.80
N ASN A 612 21.34 -23.22 -3.39
CA ASN A 612 22.37 -24.07 -2.78
C ASN A 612 22.98 -23.56 -1.46
N THR A 613 22.40 -22.52 -0.85
CA THR A 613 22.79 -22.07 0.50
C THR A 613 21.57 -21.99 1.42
N SER A 614 21.83 -21.93 2.72
CA SER A 614 20.80 -21.65 3.74
C SER A 614 20.52 -20.14 3.90
N VAL A 615 21.27 -19.29 3.20
CA VAL A 615 21.34 -17.85 3.42
C VAL A 615 20.25 -17.10 2.66
N LYS A 616 19.68 -16.09 3.33
CA LYS A 616 18.70 -15.17 2.75
C LYS A 616 19.15 -13.73 2.90
N LEU A 617 19.24 -13.01 1.80
CA LEU A 617 19.54 -11.58 1.78
C LEU A 617 18.23 -10.80 1.92
N ARG A 618 18.04 -10.11 3.05
CA ARG A 618 16.84 -9.32 3.34
C ARG A 618 17.14 -7.84 3.27
N PHE A 619 16.51 -7.14 2.33
CA PHE A 619 16.71 -5.70 2.19
C PHE A 619 15.81 -4.94 3.16
N ILE A 620 16.41 -4.08 3.98
CA ILE A 620 15.75 -3.31 5.04
C ILE A 620 15.88 -1.82 4.73
N ASP A 621 14.79 -1.10 4.96
CA ASP A 621 14.73 0.35 4.82
C ASP A 621 14.85 1.00 6.20
N SER A 622 16.01 1.59 6.52
CA SER A 622 16.24 2.19 7.83
C SER A 622 15.32 3.38 8.11
N PHE A 623 14.82 4.06 7.07
CA PHE A 623 13.88 5.18 7.19
C PHE A 623 12.53 4.74 7.77
N ARG A 624 12.17 3.44 7.66
CA ARG A 624 10.96 2.87 8.27
C ARG A 624 11.10 2.59 9.77
N PHE A 625 12.31 2.72 10.31
CA PHE A 625 12.58 2.72 11.73
C PHE A 625 12.83 4.13 12.25
N MET A 626 13.59 4.91 11.48
CA MET A 626 14.10 6.22 11.84
C MET A 626 13.76 7.24 10.74
N ALA A 627 12.56 7.81 10.80
CA ALA A 627 12.02 8.68 9.74
C ALA A 627 12.61 10.11 9.77
N SER A 628 13.94 10.22 9.66
CA SER A 628 14.69 11.47 9.58
C SER A 628 15.91 11.30 8.69
N SER A 629 16.52 12.38 8.20
CA SER A 629 17.71 12.30 7.35
C SER A 629 18.93 11.78 8.12
N ILE A 630 19.88 11.14 7.43
CA ILE A 630 21.17 10.73 7.99
C ILE A 630 21.87 11.90 8.67
N ASP A 631 21.84 13.10 8.07
CA ASP A 631 22.43 14.31 8.65
C ASP A 631 21.83 14.67 10.03
N LYS A 632 20.49 14.66 10.14
CA LYS A 632 19.83 14.96 11.42
C LYS A 632 20.13 13.86 12.45
N LEU A 633 20.15 12.59 12.01
CA LEU A 633 20.41 11.43 12.86
C LEU A 633 21.85 11.40 13.37
N SER A 634 22.84 11.69 12.53
CA SER A 634 24.25 11.77 12.92
C SER A 634 24.51 12.95 13.87
N GLY A 635 23.78 14.06 13.71
CA GLY A 635 23.81 15.21 14.62
C GLY A 635 23.27 14.92 16.02
N TYR A 636 22.47 13.86 16.20
CA TYR A 636 22.01 13.43 17.53
C TYR A 636 22.97 12.48 18.25
N LEU A 637 23.97 11.96 17.53
CA LEU A 637 24.98 11.07 18.09
C LEU A 637 26.22 11.85 18.50
N ASP A 638 26.62 11.63 19.74
CA ASP A 638 27.90 12.07 20.28
C ASP A 638 29.05 11.41 19.48
N ASN A 639 30.19 12.11 19.37
CA ASN A 639 31.29 11.66 18.51
C ASN A 639 31.93 10.35 18.99
N ASP A 640 31.91 10.06 20.30
CA ASP A 640 32.36 8.78 20.87
C ASP A 640 31.55 7.57 20.37
N LYS A 641 30.30 7.79 19.95
CA LYS A 641 29.41 6.75 19.41
C LYS A 641 29.60 6.48 17.92
N LYS A 642 30.43 7.28 17.23
CA LYS A 642 30.72 7.14 15.78
C LYS A 642 31.96 6.29 15.54
N SER A 643 32.00 5.13 16.22
CA SER A 643 33.16 4.25 16.28
C SER A 643 33.54 3.66 14.92
N ILE A 644 32.56 3.31 14.09
CA ILE A 644 32.78 2.72 12.77
C ILE A 644 33.39 3.78 11.85
N THR A 645 32.85 5.00 11.87
CA THR A 645 33.42 6.13 11.14
C THR A 645 34.86 6.38 11.59
N LYS A 646 35.12 6.44 12.91
CA LYS A 646 36.46 6.68 13.46
C LYS A 646 37.47 5.62 13.03
N GLN A 647 37.11 4.34 13.09
CA GLN A 647 37.97 3.22 12.66
C GLN A 647 38.32 3.25 11.16
N ASN A 648 37.55 3.98 10.35
CA ASN A 648 37.73 4.09 8.90
C ASN A 648 38.39 5.42 8.47
N CYS A 649 38.84 6.23 9.43
CA CYS A 649 39.63 7.45 9.25
C CYS A 649 41.08 7.22 9.68
N ARG A 650 42.03 7.99 9.10
CA ARG A 650 43.46 7.86 9.43
C ARG A 650 43.85 8.58 10.71
N ASN A 651 43.18 9.68 11.02
CA ASN A 651 43.46 10.53 12.17
C ASN A 651 42.18 11.26 12.65
N ASP A 652 42.29 11.94 13.80
CA ASP A 652 41.16 12.65 14.40
C ASP A 652 40.74 13.89 13.56
N GLU A 653 41.63 14.49 12.77
CA GLU A 653 41.28 15.61 11.89
C GLU A 653 40.32 15.17 10.78
N GLU A 654 40.64 14.09 10.08
CA GLU A 654 39.76 13.45 9.09
C GLU A 654 38.43 13.05 9.73
N PHE A 655 38.47 12.40 10.90
CA PHE A 655 37.27 12.00 11.62
C PHE A 655 36.36 13.18 11.92
N ASN A 656 36.90 14.28 12.46
CA ASN A 656 36.14 15.50 12.79
C ASN A 656 35.48 16.14 11.55
N LEU A 657 35.98 15.88 10.35
CA LEU A 657 35.34 16.32 9.11
C LEU A 657 34.19 15.40 8.67
N LEU A 658 34.27 14.09 8.96
CA LEU A 658 33.28 13.10 8.53
C LEU A 658 32.17 12.80 9.56
N VAL A 659 32.17 13.46 10.73
CA VAL A 659 31.13 13.25 11.77
C VAL A 659 29.74 13.74 11.37
N ARG A 660 29.62 14.52 10.28
CA ARG A 660 28.36 15.03 9.74
C ARG A 660 28.24 14.65 8.26
N LYS A 661 27.02 14.69 7.74
CA LYS A 661 26.80 14.42 6.32
C LYS A 661 27.50 15.51 5.48
N GLY A 662 28.21 15.10 4.44
CA GLY A 662 28.85 16.02 3.51
C GLY A 662 27.83 16.81 2.69
N ILE A 663 28.30 17.76 1.88
CA ILE A 663 27.48 18.40 0.84
C ILE A 663 27.92 17.93 -0.55
N PHE A 664 26.94 17.71 -1.43
CA PHE A 664 27.20 17.20 -2.78
C PHE A 664 26.36 17.96 -3.81
N PRO A 665 26.94 18.41 -4.94
CA PRO A 665 26.23 19.21 -5.93
C PRO A 665 25.45 18.31 -6.92
N TYR A 666 24.41 17.63 -6.42
CA TYR A 666 23.65 16.63 -7.20
C TYR A 666 23.20 17.11 -8.58
N GLU A 667 22.65 18.33 -8.67
CA GLU A 667 22.10 18.87 -9.92
C GLU A 667 23.18 19.32 -10.91
N TYR A 668 24.39 19.58 -10.41
CA TYR A 668 25.56 19.87 -11.22
C TYR A 668 26.11 18.59 -11.87
N ILE A 669 26.11 17.45 -11.16
CA ILE A 669 26.62 16.17 -11.66
C ILE A 669 25.60 15.51 -12.61
N ASP A 670 25.60 15.97 -13.86
CA ASP A 670 24.71 15.52 -14.94
C ASP A 670 25.39 14.64 -16.01
N SER A 671 26.70 14.44 -15.91
CA SER A 671 27.52 13.68 -16.85
C SER A 671 28.75 13.09 -16.17
N TRP A 672 29.33 12.07 -16.80
CA TRP A 672 30.56 11.42 -16.34
C TRP A 672 31.78 12.36 -16.40
N ASP A 673 31.83 13.25 -17.38
CA ASP A 673 32.95 14.17 -17.57
C ASP A 673 33.13 15.11 -16.38
N LYS A 674 32.03 15.54 -15.75
CA LYS A 674 32.06 16.38 -14.54
C LYS A 674 32.69 15.67 -13.34
N LEU A 675 32.69 14.34 -13.30
CA LEU A 675 33.39 13.59 -12.24
C LEU A 675 34.92 13.65 -12.41
N ASN A 676 35.42 14.04 -13.59
CA ASN A 676 36.85 14.19 -13.85
C ASN A 676 37.36 15.62 -13.59
N GLU A 677 36.48 16.57 -13.29
CA GLU A 677 36.88 17.94 -12.93
C GLU A 677 37.75 17.95 -11.68
N SER A 678 38.81 18.75 -11.71
CA SER A 678 39.88 18.78 -10.70
C SER A 678 39.72 19.88 -9.65
N SER A 679 38.56 20.51 -9.58
CA SER A 679 38.24 21.55 -8.59
C SER A 679 36.82 21.39 -8.07
N LEU A 680 36.59 21.91 -6.85
CA LEU A 680 35.25 22.01 -6.30
C LEU A 680 34.47 23.10 -7.06
N PRO A 681 33.23 22.83 -7.52
CA PRO A 681 32.47 23.79 -8.32
C PRO A 681 31.97 24.96 -7.45
N PRO A 682 31.63 26.11 -8.06
CA PRO A 682 31.15 27.29 -7.33
C PRO A 682 29.93 27.01 -6.46
N LYS A 683 29.78 27.75 -5.36
CA LYS A 683 28.71 27.58 -4.35
C LYS A 683 27.30 27.58 -4.97
N GLU A 684 27.07 28.37 -5.99
CA GLU A 684 25.78 28.53 -6.68
C GLU A 684 25.30 27.22 -7.32
N THR A 685 26.24 26.34 -7.70
CA THR A 685 25.94 25.05 -8.33
C THR A 685 25.39 24.01 -7.35
N PHE A 686 25.45 24.27 -6.05
CA PHE A 686 24.87 23.43 -5.00
C PHE A 686 23.38 23.74 -4.73
N TYR A 687 22.76 24.64 -5.49
CA TYR A 687 21.33 24.94 -5.35
C TYR A 687 20.47 23.70 -5.63
N SER A 688 19.56 23.38 -4.72
CA SER A 688 18.59 22.29 -4.90
C SER A 688 17.23 22.83 -5.31
N HIS A 689 16.81 22.57 -6.54
CA HIS A 689 15.44 22.84 -6.99
C HIS A 689 14.40 21.88 -6.39
N LEU A 690 14.82 20.76 -5.79
CA LEU A 690 13.91 19.87 -5.06
C LEU A 690 13.44 20.51 -3.75
N HIS A 691 14.35 21.21 -3.07
CA HIS A 691 14.12 21.86 -1.79
C HIS A 691 13.88 23.38 -1.91
N GLU A 692 14.16 23.95 -3.09
CA GLU A 692 14.14 25.38 -3.41
C GLU A 692 15.04 26.19 -2.46
N GLU A 693 16.25 25.67 -2.20
CA GLU A 693 17.24 26.27 -1.30
C GLU A 693 18.69 25.97 -1.74
N GLY A 694 19.60 26.92 -1.47
CA GLY A 694 21.04 26.75 -1.66
C GLY A 694 21.75 26.34 -0.36
N ILE A 695 23.07 26.16 -0.43
CA ILE A 695 23.89 25.85 0.75
C ILE A 695 24.36 27.12 1.47
N SER A 696 24.69 27.00 2.75
CA SER A 696 25.27 28.09 3.55
C SER A 696 26.77 28.28 3.27
N ASP A 697 27.32 29.45 3.61
CA ASP A 697 28.76 29.73 3.48
C ASP A 697 29.63 28.83 4.35
N GLU A 698 29.14 28.47 5.55
CA GLU A 698 29.83 27.55 6.45
C GLU A 698 29.89 26.13 5.86
N SER A 699 28.81 25.72 5.16
CA SER A 699 28.74 24.42 4.50
C SER A 699 29.71 24.33 3.32
N TYR A 700 29.80 25.40 2.52
CA TYR A 700 30.74 25.47 1.40
C TYR A 700 32.21 25.54 1.87
N THR A 701 32.50 26.34 2.90
CA THR A 701 33.82 26.39 3.53
C THR A 701 34.26 25.02 4.03
N HIS A 702 33.34 24.26 4.62
CA HIS A 702 33.61 22.90 5.05
C HIS A 702 33.92 21.94 3.89
N ALA A 703 33.18 22.01 2.78
CA ALA A 703 33.49 21.19 1.61
C ALA A 703 34.89 21.50 1.04
N ASN A 704 35.28 22.78 1.01
CA ASN A 704 36.65 23.17 0.64
C ASN A 704 37.68 22.55 1.59
N LYS A 705 37.42 22.57 2.90
CA LYS A 705 38.30 21.93 3.89
C LYS A 705 38.36 20.41 3.71
N VAL A 706 37.25 19.75 3.42
CA VAL A 706 37.23 18.31 3.10
C VAL A 706 38.06 18.02 1.85
N TRP A 707 37.89 18.82 0.79
CA TRP A 707 38.66 18.69 -0.44
C TRP A 707 40.16 18.76 -0.20
N THR A 708 40.62 19.74 0.58
CA THR A 708 42.05 19.95 0.86
C THR A 708 42.61 18.92 1.84
N THR A 709 41.95 18.66 2.98
CA THR A 709 42.44 17.72 4.00
C THR A 709 42.55 16.29 3.48
N PHE A 710 41.62 15.84 2.63
CA PHE A 710 41.66 14.50 2.03
C PHE A 710 42.47 14.42 0.72
N ASN A 711 43.13 15.52 0.32
CA ASN A 711 43.91 15.64 -0.91
C ASN A 711 43.14 15.17 -2.16
N VAL A 712 41.86 15.56 -2.24
CA VAL A 712 40.95 15.17 -3.31
C VAL A 712 41.40 15.78 -4.63
N GLN A 713 41.56 14.96 -5.67
CA GLN A 713 42.04 15.40 -6.98
C GLN A 713 40.92 15.59 -8.00
N THR A 714 39.79 14.88 -7.84
CA THR A 714 38.67 14.97 -8.78
C THR A 714 37.32 14.93 -8.08
N LEU A 715 36.29 15.48 -8.72
CA LEU A 715 34.91 15.41 -8.21
C LEU A 715 34.41 13.97 -8.03
N GLY A 716 34.91 13.03 -8.80
CA GLY A 716 34.68 11.60 -8.60
C GLY A 716 35.22 11.14 -7.25
N GLN A 717 36.47 11.46 -6.91
CA GLN A 717 37.04 11.10 -5.61
C GLN A 717 36.28 11.78 -4.45
N TYR A 718 35.84 13.02 -4.64
CA TYR A 718 34.97 13.71 -3.69
C TYR A 718 33.65 12.94 -3.47
N SER A 719 33.03 12.47 -4.56
CA SER A 719 31.82 11.64 -4.52
C SER A 719 32.05 10.30 -3.82
N ASP A 720 33.19 9.64 -4.05
CA ASP A 720 33.50 8.38 -3.36
C ASP A 720 33.63 8.59 -1.85
N LEU A 721 34.27 9.69 -1.43
CA LEU A 721 34.39 10.06 -0.02
C LEU A 721 33.02 10.43 0.59
N TYR A 722 32.18 11.14 -0.16
CA TYR A 722 30.81 11.45 0.23
C TYR A 722 30.01 10.17 0.49
N LEU A 723 30.02 9.25 -0.47
CA LEU A 723 29.31 7.98 -0.38
C LEU A 723 29.85 7.10 0.75
N LYS A 724 31.18 7.05 0.93
CA LYS A 724 31.81 6.38 2.08
C LYS A 724 31.30 6.94 3.40
N THR A 725 31.23 8.26 3.52
CA THR A 725 30.76 8.94 4.74
C THR A 725 29.31 8.58 5.05
N ASP A 726 28.42 8.62 4.05
CA ASP A 726 27.01 8.28 4.23
C ASP A 726 26.80 6.82 4.68
N VAL A 727 27.55 5.87 4.10
CA VAL A 727 27.49 4.45 4.49
C VAL A 727 27.99 4.22 5.91
N LEU A 728 29.12 4.83 6.28
CA LEU A 728 29.70 4.68 7.62
C LEU A 728 28.83 5.34 8.70
N LEU A 729 28.31 6.54 8.44
CA LEU A 729 27.36 7.21 9.34
C LEU A 729 26.07 6.39 9.48
N LEU A 730 25.54 5.83 8.40
CA LEU A 730 24.37 4.94 8.46
C LEU A 730 24.65 3.71 9.35
N ALA A 731 25.85 3.12 9.23
CA ALA A 731 26.26 1.99 10.07
C ALA A 731 26.32 2.39 11.55
N ASP A 732 26.99 3.51 11.89
CA ASP A 732 27.05 4.01 13.27
C ASP A 732 25.65 4.31 13.82
N ILE A 733 24.80 5.00 13.04
CA ILE A 733 23.43 5.34 13.44
C ILE A 733 22.62 4.08 13.74
N PHE A 734 22.65 3.10 12.85
CA PHE A 734 21.82 1.92 12.99
C PHE A 734 22.36 0.96 14.06
N GLU A 735 23.69 0.82 14.23
CA GLU A 735 24.26 0.03 15.33
C GLU A 735 23.94 0.63 16.69
N ASN A 736 24.01 1.97 16.84
CA ASN A 736 23.55 2.64 18.06
C ASN A 736 22.04 2.41 18.29
N PHE A 737 21.24 2.49 17.23
CA PHE A 737 19.81 2.18 17.30
C PHE A 737 19.53 0.73 17.73
N ARG A 738 20.32 -0.24 17.24
CA ARG A 738 20.26 -1.64 17.69
C ARG A 738 20.52 -1.75 19.19
N LEU A 739 21.55 -1.08 19.70
CA LEU A 739 21.87 -1.06 21.12
C LEU A 739 20.74 -0.44 21.95
N THR A 740 20.17 0.69 21.51
CA THR A 740 19.01 1.31 22.17
C THR A 740 17.83 0.34 22.25
N CYS A 741 17.52 -0.39 21.17
CA CYS A 741 16.44 -1.37 21.15
C CYS A 741 16.73 -2.60 22.04
N LEU A 742 17.97 -3.09 22.05
CA LEU A 742 18.40 -4.19 22.91
C LEU A 742 18.34 -3.80 24.38
N ASN A 743 18.73 -2.58 24.73
CA ASN A 743 18.66 -2.09 26.11
C ASN A 743 17.21 -1.86 26.57
N ALA A 744 16.36 -1.28 25.69
CA ALA A 744 14.98 -0.95 26.04
C ALA A 744 14.03 -2.15 26.01
N TYR A 745 14.21 -3.07 25.07
CA TYR A 745 13.26 -4.16 24.78
C TYR A 745 13.90 -5.55 24.74
N GLN A 746 15.24 -5.62 24.71
CA GLN A 746 16.04 -6.83 24.43
C GLN A 746 15.57 -7.51 23.13
N LEU A 747 15.36 -6.71 22.08
CA LEU A 747 15.01 -7.18 20.74
C LEU A 747 15.88 -6.45 19.73
N ASP A 748 16.53 -7.21 18.83
CA ASP A 748 17.34 -6.61 17.77
C ASP A 748 16.42 -6.17 16.60
N PRO A 749 16.43 -4.87 16.23
CA PRO A 749 15.58 -4.35 15.16
C PRO A 749 15.86 -4.99 13.79
N LEU A 750 17.04 -5.57 13.56
CA LEU A 750 17.39 -6.21 12.29
C LEU A 750 16.60 -7.49 11.97
N HIS A 751 15.94 -8.10 12.97
CA HIS A 751 15.00 -9.21 12.72
C HIS A 751 13.67 -8.74 12.11
N TYR A 752 13.38 -7.44 12.19
CA TYR A 752 12.12 -6.84 11.79
C TYR A 752 12.23 -6.10 10.45
N PHE A 753 11.09 -5.84 9.82
CA PHE A 753 11.03 -5.04 8.59
C PHE A 753 10.81 -3.55 8.86
N THR A 754 10.20 -3.20 10.00
CA THR A 754 9.78 -1.83 10.33
C THR A 754 9.69 -1.63 11.85
N ALA A 755 9.78 -0.39 12.32
CA ALA A 755 9.56 -0.06 13.74
C ALA A 755 8.17 -0.51 14.25
N PRO A 756 7.06 -0.40 13.49
CA PRO A 756 5.79 -0.98 13.92
C PRO A 756 5.78 -2.50 14.13
N GLY A 757 6.62 -3.25 13.41
CA GLY A 757 6.78 -4.68 13.68
C GLY A 757 7.46 -4.91 15.02
N LEU A 758 8.58 -4.20 15.25
CA LEU A 758 9.32 -4.23 16.51
C LEU A 758 8.45 -3.81 17.70
N ALA A 759 7.72 -2.70 17.59
CA ALA A 759 6.86 -2.17 18.65
C ALA A 759 5.78 -3.16 19.10
N PHE A 760 5.20 -3.90 18.15
CA PHE A 760 4.15 -4.86 18.46
C PHE A 760 4.68 -6.07 19.24
N ASP A 761 5.83 -6.61 18.83
CA ASP A 761 6.47 -7.72 19.55
C ASP A 761 7.06 -7.27 20.89
N ALA A 762 7.63 -6.07 20.97
CA ALA A 762 8.07 -5.46 22.22
C ALA A 762 6.90 -5.29 23.20
N MET A 763 5.73 -4.85 22.71
CA MET A 763 4.51 -4.77 23.51
C MET A 763 4.08 -6.13 24.04
N LEU A 764 4.00 -7.16 23.19
CA LEU A 764 3.64 -8.51 23.63
C LEU A 764 4.63 -9.07 24.66
N LYS A 765 5.93 -8.78 24.48
CA LYS A 765 6.99 -9.21 25.40
C LYS A 765 6.89 -8.52 26.76
N ILE A 766 6.71 -7.19 26.79
CA ILE A 766 6.71 -6.41 28.03
C ILE A 766 5.43 -6.62 28.84
N THR A 767 4.29 -6.68 28.16
CA THR A 767 2.98 -6.83 28.81
C THR A 767 2.70 -8.28 29.18
N GLU A 768 3.34 -9.25 28.50
CA GLU A 768 3.11 -10.69 28.65
C GLU A 768 1.63 -11.09 28.44
N VAL A 769 0.87 -10.22 27.78
CA VAL A 769 -0.55 -10.39 27.54
C VAL A 769 -0.80 -11.57 26.59
N LYS A 770 -1.87 -12.32 26.86
CA LYS A 770 -2.43 -13.31 25.95
C LYS A 770 -3.72 -12.77 25.34
N LEU A 771 -3.64 -12.32 24.10
CA LEU A 771 -4.79 -11.78 23.37
C LEU A 771 -5.53 -12.91 22.67
N GLU A 772 -6.79 -13.15 23.03
CA GLU A 772 -7.65 -14.09 22.30
C GLU A 772 -8.13 -13.47 21.00
N LEU A 773 -7.71 -14.04 19.88
CA LEU A 773 -8.16 -13.67 18.56
C LEU A 773 -9.59 -14.18 18.33
N LEU A 774 -10.41 -13.37 17.65
CA LEU A 774 -11.81 -13.72 17.35
C LEU A 774 -11.88 -15.00 16.51
N THR A 775 -12.54 -16.02 17.05
CA THR A 775 -12.76 -17.34 16.43
C THR A 775 -14.10 -17.44 15.69
N ASP A 776 -14.93 -16.39 15.76
CA ASP A 776 -16.21 -16.26 15.05
C ASP A 776 -16.13 -15.14 13.98
N ILE A 777 -16.57 -15.45 12.76
CA ILE A 777 -16.57 -14.52 11.63
C ILE A 777 -17.56 -13.36 11.84
N ASP A 778 -18.70 -13.62 12.48
CA ASP A 778 -19.72 -12.60 12.71
C ASP A 778 -19.25 -11.61 13.76
N MET A 779 -18.52 -12.05 14.80
CA MET A 779 -17.83 -11.15 15.73
C MET A 779 -16.76 -10.32 15.02
N ALA A 780 -15.95 -10.93 14.15
CA ALA A 780 -14.93 -10.18 13.40
C ALA A 780 -15.55 -9.11 12.50
N MET A 781 -16.62 -9.46 11.77
CA MET A 781 -17.35 -8.51 10.91
C MET A 781 -18.13 -7.47 11.72
N PHE A 782 -18.64 -7.83 12.90
CA PHE A 782 -19.25 -6.90 13.85
C PHE A 782 -18.27 -5.79 14.24
N ILE A 783 -17.05 -6.16 14.64
CA ILE A 783 -15.99 -5.18 14.92
C ILE A 783 -15.59 -4.39 13.67
N GLU A 784 -15.39 -5.05 12.51
CA GLU A 784 -14.99 -4.37 11.26
C GLU A 784 -15.97 -3.24 10.87
N ARG A 785 -17.28 -3.41 11.13
CA ARG A 785 -18.32 -2.42 10.84
C ARG A 785 -18.32 -1.24 11.81
N GLY A 786 -17.92 -1.45 13.07
CA GLY A 786 -17.87 -0.40 14.09
C GLY A 786 -16.66 0.53 13.96
N ILE A 787 -15.61 0.13 13.25
CA ILE A 787 -14.36 0.90 13.13
C ILE A 787 -14.60 2.26 12.46
N ARG A 788 -14.33 3.33 13.23
CA ARG A 788 -14.42 4.74 12.79
C ARG A 788 -13.20 5.51 13.28
N GLY A 789 -12.49 6.14 12.35
CA GLY A 789 -11.27 6.89 12.64
C GLY A 789 -11.48 8.18 13.45
N GLY A 790 -10.39 8.93 13.64
CA GLY A 790 -10.43 10.25 14.27
C GLY A 790 -11.32 11.24 13.52
N VAL A 791 -12.02 12.07 14.28
CA VAL A 791 -12.94 13.10 13.80
C VAL A 791 -12.14 14.29 13.26
N ALA A 792 -12.48 14.81 12.08
CA ALA A 792 -11.85 16.02 11.55
C ALA A 792 -12.80 16.82 10.68
N GLN A 793 -13.03 18.09 11.03
CA GLN A 793 -13.93 19.02 10.34
C GLN A 793 -13.58 20.48 10.63
N CYS A 794 -14.09 21.37 9.78
CA CYS A 794 -14.04 22.82 9.97
C CYS A 794 -15.45 23.33 10.25
N SER A 795 -15.74 23.73 11.49
CA SER A 795 -17.07 24.17 11.93
C SER A 795 -17.29 25.66 11.61
N ASN A 796 -16.28 26.49 11.83
CA ASN A 796 -16.20 27.86 11.31
C ASN A 796 -14.87 28.07 10.58
N ARG A 797 -14.93 28.68 9.40
CA ARG A 797 -13.85 28.79 8.43
C ARG A 797 -12.95 29.99 8.63
N TYR A 798 -13.32 30.94 9.50
CA TYR A 798 -12.52 32.13 9.75
C TYR A 798 -12.79 32.71 11.13
N ALA A 799 -11.73 33.13 11.81
CA ALA A 799 -11.83 33.98 12.99
C ALA A 799 -10.59 34.86 13.13
N ARG A 800 -10.78 36.08 13.64
CA ARG A 800 -9.68 37.00 14.00
C ARG A 800 -9.82 37.38 15.46
N ALA A 801 -8.71 37.34 16.19
CA ALA A 801 -8.66 37.80 17.58
C ALA A 801 -8.83 39.32 17.62
N ASN A 802 -9.54 39.80 18.65
CA ASN A 802 -9.69 41.21 18.96
C ASN A 802 -9.72 41.34 20.49
N ASN A 803 -8.57 41.55 21.12
CA ASN A 803 -8.50 41.59 22.58
C ASN A 803 -7.42 42.53 23.11
N LYS A 804 -7.55 42.92 24.38
CA LYS A 804 -6.67 43.91 25.04
C LYS A 804 -5.17 43.56 25.07
N TYR A 805 -4.79 42.32 24.77
CA TYR A 805 -3.39 41.88 24.73
C TYR A 805 -2.74 42.04 23.35
N MET A 806 -3.47 42.60 22.37
CA MET A 806 -2.99 42.93 21.04
C MET A 806 -3.46 44.33 20.64
N ASP A 807 -2.99 44.80 19.49
CA ASP A 807 -3.57 45.97 18.83
C ASP A 807 -5.02 45.64 18.45
N HIS A 808 -5.97 46.22 19.20
CA HIS A 808 -7.38 45.83 19.20
C HIS A 808 -8.28 47.04 18.92
N ASP A 809 -9.41 46.77 18.28
CA ASP A 809 -10.45 47.76 18.03
C ASP A 809 -11.43 47.75 19.21
N PRO A 810 -11.50 48.82 20.02
CA PRO A 810 -12.43 48.90 21.15
C PRO A 810 -13.90 48.92 20.73
N SER A 811 -14.20 49.24 19.46
CA SER A 811 -15.56 49.29 18.92
C SER A 811 -16.07 47.92 18.45
N ALA A 812 -15.17 46.94 18.25
CA ALA A 812 -15.50 45.60 17.80
C ALA A 812 -15.63 44.61 18.99
N PRO A 813 -16.46 43.55 18.88
CA PRO A 813 -16.59 42.55 19.94
C PRO A 813 -15.26 41.91 20.31
N THR A 814 -15.07 41.62 21.60
CA THR A 814 -13.84 40.98 22.08
C THR A 814 -13.78 39.51 21.64
N SER A 815 -12.61 39.06 21.20
CA SER A 815 -12.39 37.75 20.61
C SER A 815 -11.01 37.20 21.00
N TYR A 816 -10.99 35.99 21.58
CA TYR A 816 -9.79 35.25 21.96
C TYR A 816 -9.73 33.93 21.20
N LEU A 817 -8.61 33.62 20.57
CA LEU A 817 -8.41 32.38 19.83
C LEU A 817 -7.46 31.44 20.59
N MET A 818 -7.91 30.21 20.84
CA MET A 818 -7.14 29.22 21.59
C MET A 818 -7.02 27.92 20.80
N TYR A 819 -5.86 27.26 20.91
CA TYR A 819 -5.61 25.97 20.28
C TYR A 819 -5.27 24.91 21.34
N PHE A 820 -6.20 23.98 21.55
CA PHE A 820 -6.03 22.88 22.48
C PHE A 820 -5.66 21.59 21.76
N ASP A 821 -4.77 20.81 22.37
CA ASP A 821 -4.32 19.51 21.88
C ASP A 821 -4.23 18.52 23.05
N ILE A 822 -4.75 17.31 22.89
CA ILE A 822 -4.66 16.27 23.92
C ILE A 822 -3.26 15.65 23.88
N ASN A 823 -2.55 15.68 25.02
CA ASN A 823 -1.27 15.01 25.14
C ASN A 823 -1.42 13.49 24.96
N ASN A 824 -0.91 12.96 23.85
CA ASN A 824 -0.83 11.51 23.59
C ASN A 824 -2.20 10.82 23.72
N LEU A 825 -3.23 11.32 23.03
CA LEU A 825 -4.61 10.82 23.12
C LEU A 825 -4.72 9.29 23.01
N TYR A 826 -4.15 8.71 21.96
CA TYR A 826 -4.18 7.25 21.78
C TYR A 826 -3.36 6.53 22.83
N GLY A 827 -2.23 7.09 23.29
CA GLY A 827 -1.46 6.51 24.40
C GLY A 827 -2.26 6.47 25.70
N LYS A 828 -2.97 7.54 26.03
CA LYS A 828 -3.88 7.56 27.19
C LYS A 828 -5.00 6.54 27.03
N SER A 829 -5.66 6.52 25.87
CA SER A 829 -6.73 5.56 25.56
C SER A 829 -6.25 4.12 25.60
N MET A 830 -5.00 3.85 25.22
CA MET A 830 -4.37 2.54 25.35
C MET A 830 -4.08 2.14 26.79
N GLY A 831 -3.94 3.10 27.72
CA GLY A 831 -3.76 2.81 29.14
C GLY A 831 -5.07 2.51 29.90
N GLU A 832 -6.22 2.64 29.24
CA GLU A 832 -7.54 2.30 29.80
C GLU A 832 -7.79 0.78 29.81
N PHE A 833 -8.90 0.35 30.41
CA PHE A 833 -9.35 -1.03 30.35
C PHE A 833 -9.73 -1.38 28.91
N LEU A 834 -9.00 -2.34 28.34
CA LEU A 834 -9.17 -2.79 26.96
C LEU A 834 -9.53 -4.27 26.91
N PRO A 835 -10.38 -4.68 25.94
CA PRO A 835 -10.67 -6.09 25.70
C PRO A 835 -9.40 -6.91 25.48
N TYR A 836 -9.38 -8.14 25.98
CA TYR A 836 -8.31 -9.10 25.67
C TYR A 836 -8.80 -10.55 25.42
N GLY A 837 -10.01 -10.92 25.83
CA GLY A 837 -10.54 -12.27 25.58
C GLY A 837 -11.96 -12.53 26.09
N GLU A 838 -12.38 -13.79 26.03
CA GLU A 838 -13.70 -14.30 26.43
C GLU A 838 -14.87 -13.61 25.72
N PHE A 839 -14.77 -13.52 24.40
CA PHE A 839 -15.78 -12.89 23.55
C PHE A 839 -17.01 -13.78 23.40
N SER A 840 -18.19 -13.23 23.72
CA SER A 840 -19.47 -13.91 23.53
C SER A 840 -20.57 -12.91 23.19
N PHE A 841 -21.43 -13.24 22.23
CA PHE A 841 -22.69 -12.50 22.08
C PHE A 841 -23.62 -12.79 23.24
N VAL A 842 -24.37 -11.78 23.69
CA VAL A 842 -25.38 -11.90 24.74
C VAL A 842 -26.74 -12.09 24.07
N ASP A 843 -27.46 -13.16 24.42
CA ASP A 843 -28.76 -13.50 23.83
C ASP A 843 -29.87 -12.52 24.30
N GLU A 844 -29.91 -12.24 25.61
CA GLU A 844 -30.85 -11.30 26.23
C GLU A 844 -30.09 -10.22 27.01
N PRO A 845 -29.67 -9.13 26.35
CA PRO A 845 -28.90 -8.09 27.00
C PRO A 845 -29.78 -7.23 27.94
N ASN A 846 -29.43 -7.19 29.22
CA ASN A 846 -29.98 -6.22 30.17
C ASN A 846 -29.26 -4.88 30.01
N ILE A 847 -29.96 -3.87 29.46
CA ILE A 847 -29.37 -2.57 29.16
C ILE A 847 -28.96 -1.80 30.42
N ASP A 848 -29.75 -1.87 31.50
CA ASP A 848 -29.45 -1.18 32.75
C ASP A 848 -28.17 -1.72 33.38
N SER A 849 -27.97 -3.04 33.31
CA SER A 849 -26.70 -3.67 33.75
C SER A 849 -25.51 -3.19 32.93
N ILE A 850 -25.66 -3.01 31.62
CA ILE A 850 -24.58 -2.52 30.73
C ILE A 850 -24.28 -1.05 31.01
N LEU A 851 -25.30 -0.21 31.21
CA LEU A 851 -25.14 1.22 31.47
C LEU A 851 -24.59 1.49 32.88
N ASN A 852 -24.90 0.65 33.86
CA ASN A 852 -24.38 0.73 35.22
C ASN A 852 -23.05 -0.01 35.42
N ASN A 853 -22.53 -0.73 34.41
CA ASN A 853 -21.25 -1.46 34.52
C ASN A 853 -20.08 -0.49 34.76
N PRO A 854 -19.29 -0.63 35.83
CA PRO A 854 -18.12 0.23 36.08
C PRO A 854 -17.12 0.23 34.92
N ASP A 855 -16.47 1.37 34.67
CA ASP A 855 -15.54 1.53 33.56
C ASP A 855 -14.28 0.66 33.70
N ASP A 856 -13.91 0.33 34.94
CA ASP A 856 -12.80 -0.52 35.40
C ASP A 856 -13.23 -1.95 35.76
N SER A 857 -14.48 -2.33 35.45
CA SER A 857 -14.94 -3.71 35.59
C SER A 857 -14.09 -4.66 34.75
N ASP A 858 -13.88 -5.88 35.23
CA ASP A 858 -13.22 -6.96 34.46
C ASP A 858 -14.01 -7.35 33.21
N ILE A 859 -15.30 -6.94 33.11
CA ILE A 859 -16.18 -7.19 31.99
C ILE A 859 -16.54 -5.88 31.28
N GLY A 860 -16.50 -5.91 29.95
CA GLY A 860 -16.92 -4.81 29.09
C GLY A 860 -17.83 -5.27 27.96
N TYR A 861 -18.41 -4.28 27.25
CA TYR A 861 -19.40 -4.52 26.19
C TYR A 861 -19.18 -3.64 24.94
N ILE A 862 -19.47 -4.21 23.77
CA ILE A 862 -19.66 -3.45 22.52
C ILE A 862 -21.10 -3.69 22.08
N VAL A 863 -21.82 -2.59 21.82
CA VAL A 863 -23.26 -2.58 21.60
C VAL A 863 -23.53 -2.18 20.16
N ASP A 864 -24.43 -2.89 19.48
CA ASP A 864 -25.06 -2.49 18.22
C ASP A 864 -26.47 -1.99 18.55
N CYS A 865 -26.73 -0.70 18.32
CA CYS A 865 -27.99 -0.08 18.69
C CYS A 865 -28.48 0.97 17.69
N ASP A 866 -29.76 1.30 17.79
CA ASP A 866 -30.37 2.45 17.12
C ASP A 866 -30.47 3.61 18.12
N LEU A 867 -29.98 4.78 17.71
CA LEU A 867 -29.96 6.01 18.52
C LEU A 867 -30.76 7.08 17.81
N ASP A 868 -31.78 7.60 18.47
CA ASP A 868 -32.48 8.79 18.00
C ASP A 868 -31.67 10.04 18.35
N TYR A 869 -31.63 10.99 17.41
CA TYR A 869 -30.96 12.27 17.56
C TYR A 869 -32.04 13.36 17.60
N PRO A 870 -32.45 13.81 18.80
CA PRO A 870 -33.59 14.70 18.91
C PRO A 870 -33.33 16.10 18.32
N PRO A 871 -34.31 16.72 17.63
CA PRO A 871 -34.17 18.06 17.04
C PRO A 871 -33.78 19.14 18.05
N GLU A 872 -34.19 19.03 19.31
CA GLU A 872 -33.84 19.96 20.39
C GLU A 872 -32.32 20.05 20.65
N LEU A 873 -31.54 19.05 20.24
CA LEU A 873 -30.08 19.03 20.37
C LEU A 873 -29.34 19.61 19.16
N HIS A 874 -30.04 19.92 18.05
CA HIS A 874 -29.40 20.28 16.79
C HIS A 874 -28.56 21.56 16.90
N GLU A 875 -29.06 22.56 17.64
CA GLU A 875 -28.35 23.82 17.85
C GLU A 875 -27.13 23.61 18.75
N SER A 876 -27.31 22.98 19.92
CA SER A 876 -26.26 22.79 20.92
C SER A 876 -25.15 21.83 20.45
N HIS A 877 -25.46 20.89 19.56
CA HIS A 877 -24.50 19.93 19.01
C HIS A 877 -23.99 20.32 17.62
N SER A 878 -24.38 21.49 17.09
CA SER A 878 -24.06 21.92 15.74
C SER A 878 -22.55 21.93 15.45
N ASP A 879 -21.75 22.36 16.43
CA ASP A 879 -20.30 22.50 16.34
C ASP A 879 -19.56 21.16 16.29
N LEU A 880 -20.00 20.15 17.04
CA LEU A 880 -19.34 18.84 17.12
C LEU A 880 -20.32 17.67 17.34
N PRO A 881 -21.16 17.32 16.35
CA PRO A 881 -22.17 16.27 16.52
C PRO A 881 -21.63 14.95 17.06
N LEU A 882 -22.47 14.23 17.80
CA LEU A 882 -22.13 12.92 18.38
C LEU A 882 -22.24 11.79 17.33
N ALA A 883 -21.67 10.63 17.66
CA ALA A 883 -21.79 9.39 16.88
C ALA A 883 -21.42 9.52 15.38
N PRO A 884 -20.15 9.78 15.02
CA PRO A 884 -19.73 9.93 13.62
C PRO A 884 -20.04 8.67 12.78
N GLU A 885 -20.30 8.83 11.48
CA GLU A 885 -20.66 7.71 10.61
C GLU A 885 -20.09 7.80 9.19
N HIS A 886 -19.91 6.65 8.55
CA HIS A 886 -19.42 6.56 7.18
C HIS A 886 -20.57 6.68 6.18
N MET A 887 -20.77 7.90 5.67
CA MET A 887 -21.83 8.24 4.73
C MET A 887 -21.30 8.90 3.47
N THR A 888 -22.04 8.74 2.38
CA THR A 888 -21.86 9.60 1.20
C THR A 888 -22.41 10.98 1.55
N PRO A 889 -21.64 12.07 1.42
CA PRO A 889 -22.16 13.38 1.77
C PRO A 889 -23.35 13.76 0.88
N PRO A 890 -24.47 14.26 1.43
CA PRO A 890 -25.72 14.48 0.69
C PRO A 890 -25.61 15.37 -0.56
N SER A 891 -24.82 16.44 -0.49
CA SER A 891 -24.59 17.35 -1.64
C SER A 891 -23.40 16.95 -2.51
N SER A 892 -22.70 15.87 -2.17
CA SER A 892 -21.55 15.41 -2.94
C SER A 892 -22.04 14.57 -4.10
N ASN A 893 -21.70 14.98 -5.32
CA ASN A 893 -21.83 14.15 -6.50
C ASN A 893 -20.94 12.87 -6.43
N SER A 894 -20.17 12.69 -5.35
CA SER A 894 -19.31 11.54 -5.13
C SER A 894 -20.01 10.37 -4.44
N LYS A 895 -19.97 9.16 -5.02
CA LYS A 895 -20.39 7.91 -4.35
C LYS A 895 -19.41 7.44 -3.24
N LEU A 896 -18.44 8.26 -2.82
CA LEU A 896 -17.44 7.89 -1.82
C LEU A 896 -17.93 8.19 -0.40
N LYS A 897 -18.01 7.15 0.42
CA LYS A 897 -18.29 7.29 1.86
C LYS A 897 -17.16 8.03 2.57
N LYS A 898 -17.48 9.08 3.32
CA LYS A 898 -16.59 9.84 4.20
C LYS A 898 -17.05 9.69 5.65
N LEU A 899 -16.14 9.86 6.60
CA LEU A 899 -16.52 9.96 8.02
C LEU A 899 -17.09 11.35 8.26
N LEU A 900 -18.39 11.41 8.54
CA LEU A 900 -19.17 12.63 8.74
C LEU A 900 -19.66 12.71 10.18
N LEU A 901 -19.78 13.94 10.68
CA LEU A 901 -20.51 14.26 11.91
C LEU A 901 -21.85 14.84 11.48
N THR A 902 -22.91 14.06 11.68
CA THR A 902 -24.27 14.37 11.22
C THR A 902 -25.22 14.37 12.42
N LEU A 903 -26.30 15.13 12.30
CA LEU A 903 -27.40 15.18 13.27
C LEU A 903 -28.52 14.17 12.94
N TYR A 904 -28.31 13.27 11.98
CA TYR A 904 -29.29 12.21 11.69
C TYR A 904 -29.38 11.20 12.85
N SER A 905 -30.55 10.58 13.03
CA SER A 905 -30.67 9.38 13.87
C SER A 905 -29.80 8.26 13.29
N LYS A 906 -29.24 7.43 14.18
CA LYS A 906 -28.27 6.38 13.83
C LYS A 906 -28.94 5.02 13.89
N HIS A 907 -28.71 4.19 12.88
CA HIS A 907 -29.25 2.84 12.79
C HIS A 907 -28.13 1.81 12.68
N ASN A 908 -28.26 0.70 13.40
CA ASN A 908 -27.25 -0.36 13.51
C ASN A 908 -25.86 0.20 13.88
N TYR A 909 -25.82 1.12 14.84
CA TYR A 909 -24.61 1.82 15.24
C TYR A 909 -23.84 1.00 16.29
N ILE A 910 -22.69 0.47 15.88
CA ILE A 910 -21.82 -0.33 16.76
C ILE A 910 -20.86 0.58 17.54
N LEU A 911 -20.88 0.57 18.87
CA LEU A 911 -20.01 1.41 19.71
C LEU A 911 -19.61 0.74 21.02
N HIS A 912 -18.50 1.20 21.61
CA HIS A 912 -18.11 0.81 22.96
C HIS A 912 -19.13 1.31 24.01
N TYR A 913 -19.42 0.51 25.05
CA TYR A 913 -20.45 0.87 26.04
C TYR A 913 -20.19 2.20 26.76
N ARG A 914 -18.92 2.55 27.01
CA ARG A 914 -18.53 3.85 27.60
C ARG A 914 -18.94 5.04 26.70
N ASN A 915 -18.81 4.88 25.38
CA ASN A 915 -19.31 5.88 24.43
C ASN A 915 -20.83 5.96 24.43
N LEU A 916 -21.52 4.82 24.56
CA LEU A 916 -22.98 4.80 24.68
C LEU A 916 -23.43 5.59 25.91
N LYS A 917 -22.85 5.32 27.09
CA LYS A 917 -23.16 6.07 28.32
C LYS A 917 -23.04 7.58 28.09
N LEU A 918 -21.91 8.01 27.52
CA LEU A 918 -21.66 9.43 27.22
C LEU A 918 -22.73 10.00 26.26
N TYR A 919 -23.08 9.27 25.21
CA TYR A 919 -24.08 9.75 24.24
C TYR A 919 -25.47 9.92 24.84
N LEU A 920 -25.87 9.00 25.73
CA LEU A 920 -27.14 9.10 26.46
C LEU A 920 -27.10 10.24 27.48
N GLU A 921 -25.97 10.45 28.17
CA GLU A 921 -25.77 11.59 29.08
C GLU A 921 -25.92 12.93 28.33
N GLN A 922 -25.46 13.00 27.08
CA GLN A 922 -25.61 14.18 26.22
C GLN A 922 -26.97 14.24 25.49
N GLY A 923 -27.94 13.39 25.84
CA GLY A 923 -29.34 13.53 25.40
C GLY A 923 -29.76 12.70 24.18
N LEU A 924 -28.88 11.90 23.56
CA LEU A 924 -29.33 10.94 22.55
C LEU A 924 -30.25 9.91 23.20
N LYS A 925 -31.28 9.46 22.47
CA LYS A 925 -32.27 8.49 23.00
C LYS A 925 -32.00 7.12 22.42
N LEU A 926 -31.82 6.11 23.29
CA LEU A 926 -31.68 4.72 22.86
C LEU A 926 -33.04 4.18 22.40
N VAL A 927 -33.14 3.84 21.12
CA VAL A 927 -34.40 3.32 20.54
C VAL A 927 -34.45 1.80 20.67
N LYS A 928 -33.34 1.13 20.32
CA LYS A 928 -33.29 -0.33 20.25
C LYS A 928 -31.86 -0.84 20.40
N VAL A 929 -31.70 -1.96 21.11
CA VAL A 929 -30.47 -2.76 21.11
C VAL A 929 -30.65 -3.93 20.14
N ASN A 930 -29.76 -4.03 19.15
CA ASN A 930 -29.80 -5.07 18.12
C ASN A 930 -28.96 -6.29 18.51
N GLN A 931 -27.77 -6.06 19.09
CA GLN A 931 -26.84 -7.12 19.50
C GLN A 931 -25.80 -6.57 20.48
N VAL A 932 -25.35 -7.39 21.44
CA VAL A 932 -24.30 -7.02 22.40
C VAL A 932 -23.19 -8.07 22.40
N LEU A 933 -21.94 -7.62 22.32
CA LEU A 933 -20.74 -8.43 22.47
C LEU A 933 -20.10 -8.17 23.84
N ARG A 934 -20.06 -9.19 24.69
CA ARG A 934 -19.40 -9.19 26.00
C ARG A 934 -17.94 -9.67 25.87
N PHE A 935 -17.05 -9.15 26.69
CA PHE A 935 -15.63 -9.57 26.76
C PHE A 935 -15.01 -9.29 28.14
N LYS A 936 -13.88 -9.96 28.42
CA LYS A 936 -12.96 -9.57 29.49
C LYS A 936 -12.06 -8.41 29.07
N GLN A 937 -11.85 -7.48 29.99
CA GLN A 937 -11.00 -6.31 29.80
C GLN A 937 -10.08 -6.08 31.00
N SER A 938 -8.94 -5.42 30.75
CA SER A 938 -7.99 -5.01 31.77
C SER A 938 -7.07 -3.91 31.20
N PRO A 939 -6.31 -3.17 32.01
CA PRO A 939 -5.39 -2.14 31.51
C PRO A 939 -4.06 -2.75 31.03
N TRP A 940 -4.11 -3.85 30.26
CA TRP A 940 -2.95 -4.68 29.91
C TRP A 940 -1.87 -3.94 29.10
N LEU A 941 -2.22 -2.91 28.32
CA LEU A 941 -1.24 -2.07 27.60
C LEU A 941 -0.55 -1.04 28.47
N LYS A 942 -1.10 -0.70 29.64
CA LYS A 942 -0.64 0.41 30.48
C LYS A 942 0.85 0.30 30.81
N LYS A 943 1.33 -0.89 31.19
CA LYS A 943 2.75 -1.17 31.49
C LYS A 943 3.68 -0.77 30.34
N TYR A 944 3.32 -1.07 29.09
CA TYR A 944 4.11 -0.72 27.91
C TYR A 944 4.06 0.78 27.60
N ILE A 945 2.89 1.40 27.75
CA ILE A 945 2.72 2.85 27.54
C ILE A 945 3.52 3.65 28.55
N ASP A 946 3.45 3.27 29.83
CA ASP A 946 4.17 3.93 30.91
C ASP A 946 5.69 3.81 30.69
N LEU A 947 6.19 2.61 30.38
CA LEU A 947 7.60 2.38 30.08
C LEU A 947 8.13 3.31 28.98
N ASN A 948 7.44 3.34 27.83
CA ASN A 948 7.82 4.20 26.71
C ASN A 948 7.69 5.68 27.04
N THR A 949 6.73 6.05 27.88
CA THR A 949 6.56 7.44 28.33
C THR A 949 7.73 7.85 29.22
N THR A 950 8.17 6.98 30.13
CA THR A 950 9.37 7.20 30.96
C THR A 950 10.62 7.32 30.10
N PHE A 951 10.85 6.41 29.15
CA PHE A 951 11.98 6.51 28.22
C PHE A 951 11.95 7.80 27.41
N ARG A 952 10.76 8.22 26.95
CA ARG A 952 10.58 9.48 26.24
C ARG A 952 10.85 10.71 27.10
N GLN A 953 10.51 10.65 28.39
CA GLN A 953 10.80 11.73 29.35
C GLN A 953 12.30 11.82 29.67
N ALA A 954 12.97 10.67 29.81
CA ALA A 954 14.40 10.56 30.09
C ALA A 954 15.30 10.84 28.87
N ALA A 955 14.76 10.72 27.64
CA ALA A 955 15.49 10.95 26.41
C ALA A 955 16.12 12.35 26.35
N LYS A 956 17.42 12.40 26.04
CA LYS A 956 18.20 13.66 25.97
C LYS A 956 18.08 14.32 24.61
N ASN A 957 18.14 13.54 23.53
CA ASN A 957 18.03 14.02 22.15
C ASN A 957 16.59 13.95 21.60
N GLU A 958 16.36 14.61 20.46
CA GLU A 958 15.04 14.64 19.80
C GLU A 958 14.70 13.32 19.10
N PHE A 959 15.71 12.57 18.63
CA PHE A 959 15.52 11.28 17.98
C PHE A 959 14.85 10.26 18.91
N ASP A 960 15.44 10.02 20.09
CA ASP A 960 14.92 9.08 21.07
C ASP A 960 13.50 9.46 21.49
N LYS A 961 13.23 10.77 21.69
CA LYS A 961 11.88 11.28 21.99
C LYS A 961 10.87 10.91 20.90
N ASN A 962 11.26 11.06 19.64
CA ASN A 962 10.42 10.73 18.49
C ASN A 962 10.29 9.20 18.30
N PHE A 963 11.34 8.44 18.58
CA PHE A 963 11.35 6.98 18.53
C PHE A 963 10.39 6.38 19.56
N TYR A 964 10.50 6.72 20.84
CA TYR A 964 9.58 6.22 21.87
C TYR A 964 8.13 6.67 21.64
N LYS A 965 7.91 7.86 21.07
CA LYS A 965 6.59 8.28 20.59
C LYS A 965 6.07 7.36 19.48
N LEU A 966 6.92 6.99 18.52
CA LEU A 966 6.57 6.07 17.44
C LEU A 966 6.28 4.66 18.00
N MET A 967 7.02 4.19 19.00
CA MET A 967 6.81 2.89 19.65
C MET A 967 5.43 2.79 20.32
N ILE A 968 4.93 3.89 20.90
CA ILE A 968 3.55 3.99 21.39
C ILE A 968 2.55 3.97 20.23
N ASN A 969 2.66 4.91 19.29
CA ASN A 969 1.68 5.10 18.22
C ASN A 969 1.58 3.90 17.26
N SER A 970 2.67 3.16 17.09
CA SER A 970 2.74 2.03 16.16
C SER A 970 1.93 0.84 16.62
N VAL A 971 1.82 0.60 17.94
CA VAL A 971 1.01 -0.49 18.49
C VAL A 971 -0.45 -0.31 18.10
N PHE A 972 -0.99 0.90 18.27
CA PHE A 972 -2.34 1.23 17.82
C PHE A 972 -2.55 0.92 16.32
N GLY A 973 -1.63 1.35 15.46
CA GLY A 973 -1.69 1.06 14.02
C GLY A 973 -1.68 -0.44 13.70
N LYS A 974 -0.98 -1.25 14.51
CA LYS A 974 -0.94 -2.71 14.38
C LYS A 974 -2.19 -3.42 14.89
N LEU A 975 -2.83 -2.90 15.94
CA LEU A 975 -4.14 -3.38 16.39
C LEU A 975 -5.21 -3.14 15.31
N MET A 976 -5.10 -2.08 14.53
CA MET A 976 -6.01 -1.70 13.44
C MET A 976 -5.68 -2.29 12.06
N GLU A 977 -4.75 -3.23 11.99
CA GLU A 977 -4.21 -3.74 10.72
C GLU A 977 -5.23 -4.62 9.96
N ASN A 978 -5.72 -4.12 8.81
CA ASN A 978 -6.66 -4.86 7.97
C ASN A 978 -5.95 -5.79 6.98
N VAL A 979 -5.89 -7.08 7.32
CA VAL A 979 -5.26 -8.16 6.53
C VAL A 979 -5.91 -8.42 5.16
N ARG A 980 -7.17 -7.99 4.95
CA ARG A 980 -7.87 -8.12 3.66
C ARG A 980 -7.29 -7.18 2.61
N LYS A 981 -6.65 -6.07 3.02
CA LYS A 981 -6.08 -5.05 2.11
C LYS A 981 -4.67 -5.38 1.61
N TYR A 982 -3.98 -6.38 2.17
CA TYR A 982 -2.65 -6.72 1.67
C TYR A 982 -2.72 -7.24 0.24
N LYS A 983 -1.71 -6.90 -0.55
CA LYS A 983 -1.59 -7.31 -1.95
C LYS A 983 -0.70 -8.53 -2.08
N GLU A 984 -0.99 -9.39 -3.05
CA GLU A 984 -0.11 -10.48 -3.45
C GLU A 984 0.50 -10.12 -4.80
N VAL A 985 1.80 -9.82 -4.80
CA VAL A 985 2.56 -9.42 -5.99
C VAL A 985 3.71 -10.39 -6.19
N ARG A 986 3.85 -10.91 -7.40
CA ARG A 986 4.90 -11.84 -7.81
C ARG A 986 5.74 -11.17 -8.89
N LEU A 987 7.06 -11.14 -8.68
CA LEU A 987 8.01 -10.82 -9.74
C LEU A 987 8.41 -12.10 -10.46
N VAL A 988 8.34 -12.10 -11.79
CA VAL A 988 8.53 -13.30 -12.60
C VAL A 988 9.45 -13.00 -13.77
N THR A 989 10.44 -13.87 -13.97
CA THR A 989 11.47 -13.75 -15.02
C THR A 989 11.41 -14.87 -16.06
N LYS A 990 10.45 -15.81 -15.93
CA LYS A 990 10.29 -16.97 -16.81
C LYS A 990 8.84 -17.10 -17.29
N TRP A 991 8.65 -17.44 -18.56
CA TRP A 991 7.31 -17.70 -19.09
C TRP A 991 6.73 -19.05 -18.63
N SER A 992 7.51 -20.12 -18.82
CA SER A 992 7.14 -21.51 -18.56
C SER A 992 7.38 -21.95 -17.13
N GLY A 993 6.92 -23.16 -16.79
CA GLY A 993 7.04 -23.76 -15.47
C GLY A 993 5.92 -23.39 -14.50
N ARG A 994 5.81 -24.15 -13.41
CA ARG A 994 4.73 -24.04 -12.40
C ARG A 994 4.56 -22.64 -11.80
N PHE A 995 5.66 -21.89 -11.70
CA PHE A 995 5.69 -20.52 -11.16
C PHE A 995 5.98 -19.46 -12.22
N GLY A 996 5.96 -19.84 -13.50
CA GLY A 996 6.15 -18.94 -14.63
C GLY A 996 4.93 -18.05 -14.89
N ALA A 997 5.11 -17.04 -15.73
CA ALA A 997 4.07 -16.07 -16.05
C ALA A 997 2.82 -16.74 -16.65
N ARG A 998 3.01 -17.76 -17.49
CA ARG A 998 1.93 -18.56 -18.10
C ARG A 998 1.00 -19.14 -17.04
N ALA A 999 1.56 -19.84 -16.06
CA ALA A 999 0.80 -20.54 -15.03
C ALA A 999 0.02 -19.57 -14.14
N LEU A 1000 0.62 -18.43 -13.79
CA LEU A 1000 0.00 -17.40 -12.95
C LEU A 1000 -1.14 -16.65 -13.67
N ILE A 1001 -0.94 -16.28 -14.94
CA ILE A 1001 -1.96 -15.61 -15.77
C ILE A 1001 -3.16 -16.53 -16.02
N ALA A 1002 -2.93 -17.84 -16.12
CA ALA A 1002 -3.99 -18.83 -16.32
C ALA A 1002 -4.96 -18.92 -15.12
N GLN A 1003 -4.52 -18.56 -13.91
CA GLN A 1003 -5.36 -18.69 -12.71
C GLN A 1003 -6.54 -17.68 -12.73
N PRO A 1004 -7.72 -18.03 -12.19
CA PRO A 1004 -8.88 -17.15 -12.09
C PRO A 1004 -8.66 -15.96 -11.16
N ASN A 1005 -7.81 -16.11 -10.13
CA ASN A 1005 -7.46 -15.04 -9.22
C ASN A 1005 -6.39 -14.09 -9.78
N PHE A 1006 -5.94 -14.26 -11.03
CA PHE A 1006 -5.14 -13.25 -11.72
C PHE A 1006 -5.85 -11.89 -11.73
N HIS A 1007 -5.21 -10.86 -11.18
CA HIS A 1007 -5.76 -9.51 -11.17
C HIS A 1007 -5.25 -8.69 -12.36
N SER A 1008 -3.92 -8.53 -12.45
CA SER A 1008 -3.29 -7.77 -13.53
C SER A 1008 -1.81 -8.07 -13.67
N CYS A 1009 -1.26 -7.66 -14.81
CA CYS A 1009 0.12 -7.84 -15.21
C CYS A 1009 0.73 -6.48 -15.58
N THR A 1010 2.02 -6.29 -15.37
CA THR A 1010 2.76 -5.11 -15.80
C THR A 1010 4.12 -5.53 -16.33
N ILE A 1011 4.37 -5.25 -17.60
CA ILE A 1011 5.64 -5.54 -18.28
C ILE A 1011 6.67 -4.49 -17.85
N PHE A 1012 7.80 -4.97 -17.34
CA PHE A 1012 8.94 -4.13 -16.96
C PHE A 1012 10.04 -4.22 -18.00
N ASP A 1013 10.30 -5.41 -18.52
CA ASP A 1013 11.38 -5.68 -19.48
C ASP A 1013 10.99 -6.83 -20.41
N LYS A 1014 11.84 -7.12 -21.41
CA LYS A 1014 11.66 -8.23 -22.37
C LYS A 1014 11.45 -9.58 -21.70
N ASP A 1015 12.05 -9.80 -20.52
CA ASP A 1015 12.03 -11.07 -19.79
C ASP A 1015 11.53 -10.91 -18.35
N MET A 1016 10.96 -9.76 -17.97
CA MET A 1016 10.58 -9.47 -16.58
C MET A 1016 9.17 -8.87 -16.49
N VAL A 1017 8.35 -9.49 -15.65
CA VAL A 1017 6.95 -9.10 -15.44
C VAL A 1017 6.59 -9.12 -13.96
N ILE A 1018 5.72 -8.19 -13.56
CA ILE A 1018 5.08 -8.21 -12.25
C ILE A 1018 3.61 -8.62 -12.42
N ILE A 1019 3.21 -9.64 -11.66
CA ILE A 1019 1.87 -10.18 -11.65
C ILE A 1019 1.25 -9.90 -10.28
N GLU A 1020 0.09 -9.23 -10.27
CA GLU A 1020 -0.74 -9.03 -9.10
C GLU A 1020 -1.86 -10.08 -9.09
N MET A 1021 -2.03 -10.75 -7.94
CA MET A 1021 -3.02 -11.80 -7.72
C MET A 1021 -4.04 -11.33 -6.67
N ASN A 1022 -5.30 -11.70 -6.87
CA ASN A 1022 -6.32 -11.63 -5.82
C ASN A 1022 -6.06 -12.75 -4.81
N LYS A 1023 -6.22 -12.45 -3.52
CA LYS A 1023 -6.13 -13.46 -2.46
C LYS A 1023 -7.28 -14.46 -2.57
N LEU A 1024 -6.94 -15.75 -2.51
CA LEU A 1024 -7.93 -16.84 -2.40
C LEU A 1024 -8.38 -17.08 -0.94
N GLU A 1025 -7.57 -16.64 0.02
CA GLU A 1025 -7.79 -16.85 1.45
C GLU A 1025 -7.14 -15.70 2.25
N VAL A 1026 -7.83 -15.25 3.30
CA VAL A 1026 -7.33 -14.30 4.29
C VAL A 1026 -7.35 -14.96 5.67
N PHE A 1027 -6.27 -14.84 6.42
CA PHE A 1027 -6.20 -15.30 7.81
C PHE A 1027 -6.42 -14.12 8.76
N MET A 1028 -7.48 -14.16 9.55
CA MET A 1028 -7.82 -13.11 10.53
C MET A 1028 -6.99 -13.30 11.80
N ASN A 1029 -5.79 -12.73 11.83
CA ASN A 1029 -4.82 -12.92 12.92
C ASN A 1029 -4.44 -11.61 13.62
N LYS A 1030 -5.38 -10.66 13.67
CA LYS A 1030 -5.17 -9.33 14.26
C LYS A 1030 -6.25 -9.06 15.31
N PRO A 1031 -5.87 -8.57 16.50
CA PRO A 1031 -6.81 -8.24 17.57
C PRO A 1031 -7.49 -6.89 17.30
N ILE A 1032 -8.28 -6.81 16.23
CA ILE A 1032 -8.91 -5.57 15.76
C ILE A 1032 -9.91 -4.96 16.77
N TYR A 1033 -10.43 -5.77 17.68
CA TYR A 1033 -11.31 -5.33 18.78
C TYR A 1033 -10.61 -4.34 19.71
N ALA A 1034 -9.31 -4.52 19.98
CA ALA A 1034 -8.57 -3.63 20.87
C ALA A 1034 -8.34 -2.26 20.19
N GLY A 1035 -8.01 -2.26 18.90
CA GLY A 1035 -7.88 -1.03 18.14
C GLY A 1035 -9.22 -0.29 17.98
N PHE A 1036 -10.33 -1.03 17.81
CA PHE A 1036 -11.68 -0.47 17.83
C PHE A 1036 -11.97 0.22 19.17
N SER A 1037 -11.74 -0.45 20.30
CA SER A 1037 -11.98 0.13 21.62
C SER A 1037 -11.12 1.38 21.85
N VAL A 1038 -9.83 1.36 21.48
CA VAL A 1038 -8.97 2.55 21.55
C VAL A 1038 -9.54 3.73 20.75
N LEU A 1039 -10.04 3.48 19.53
CA LEU A 1039 -10.66 4.52 18.71
C LEU A 1039 -11.91 5.10 19.35
N ASP A 1040 -12.76 4.28 19.94
CA ASP A 1040 -14.00 4.75 20.55
C ASP A 1040 -13.74 5.47 21.87
N LEU A 1041 -12.95 4.88 22.76
CA LEU A 1041 -12.53 5.52 24.01
C LEU A 1041 -11.81 6.85 23.74
N SER A 1042 -10.99 6.95 22.69
CA SER A 1042 -10.33 8.23 22.36
C SER A 1042 -11.32 9.37 22.08
N LYS A 1043 -12.54 9.07 21.60
CA LYS A 1043 -13.55 10.09 21.35
C LYS A 1043 -14.19 10.60 22.64
N THR A 1044 -14.24 9.80 23.71
CA THR A 1044 -14.86 10.24 24.98
C THR A 1044 -14.09 11.42 25.56
N PHE A 1045 -12.75 11.39 25.55
CA PHE A 1045 -11.91 12.52 25.99
C PHE A 1045 -12.22 13.83 25.23
N LEU A 1046 -12.42 13.74 23.91
CA LEU A 1046 -12.74 14.91 23.08
C LEU A 1046 -14.13 15.47 23.43
N TYR A 1047 -15.12 14.59 23.53
CA TYR A 1047 -16.50 14.95 23.80
C TYR A 1047 -16.71 15.42 25.25
N GLU A 1048 -16.06 14.81 26.23
CA GLU A 1048 -16.06 15.27 27.62
C GLU A 1048 -15.46 16.68 27.73
N PHE A 1049 -14.35 16.95 27.04
CA PHE A 1049 -13.79 18.30 27.05
C PHE A 1049 -14.74 19.31 26.38
N HIS A 1050 -15.33 18.97 25.23
CA HIS A 1050 -16.24 19.89 24.54
C HIS A 1050 -17.54 20.12 25.32
N TYR A 1051 -18.29 19.06 25.61
CA TYR A 1051 -19.63 19.14 26.18
C TYR A 1051 -19.61 19.35 27.69
N ASN A 1052 -18.82 18.56 28.42
CA ASN A 1052 -18.83 18.58 29.89
C ASN A 1052 -17.93 19.65 30.51
N TYR A 1053 -16.92 20.15 29.79
CA TYR A 1053 -16.08 21.24 30.28
C TYR A 1053 -16.35 22.59 29.58
N ILE A 1054 -16.13 22.67 28.26
CA ILE A 1054 -16.22 23.94 27.52
C ILE A 1054 -17.66 24.47 27.50
N LEU A 1055 -18.63 23.69 27.03
CA LEU A 1055 -20.00 24.19 26.89
C LEU A 1055 -20.68 24.44 28.25
N LYS A 1056 -20.41 23.63 29.29
CA LYS A 1056 -20.92 23.89 30.65
C LYS A 1056 -20.37 25.21 31.22
N LYS A 1057 -19.07 25.50 31.04
CA LYS A 1057 -18.40 26.66 31.63
C LYS A 1057 -18.60 27.95 30.84
N PHE A 1058 -18.53 27.89 29.51
CA PHE A 1058 -18.52 29.07 28.64
C PHE A 1058 -19.83 29.28 27.87
N LYS A 1059 -20.65 28.23 27.71
CA LYS A 1059 -21.94 28.27 26.98
C LYS A 1059 -21.75 28.93 25.60
N ASN A 1060 -22.62 29.88 25.26
CA ASN A 1060 -22.59 30.63 23.99
C ASN A 1060 -21.38 31.56 23.83
N ASN A 1061 -20.50 31.68 24.83
CA ASN A 1061 -19.28 32.48 24.74
C ASN A 1061 -18.10 31.69 24.13
N ALA A 1062 -18.28 30.42 23.77
CA ALA A 1062 -17.27 29.61 23.10
C ALA A 1062 -17.82 29.06 21.79
N GLN A 1063 -17.08 29.24 20.69
CA GLN A 1063 -17.41 28.70 19.38
C GLN A 1063 -16.26 27.79 18.91
N LEU A 1064 -16.59 26.55 18.52
CA LEU A 1064 -15.60 25.66 17.92
C LEU A 1064 -15.34 26.06 16.47
N LEU A 1065 -14.09 26.34 16.13
CA LEU A 1065 -13.69 26.67 14.76
C LEU A 1065 -13.31 25.41 13.98
N TYR A 1066 -12.48 24.56 14.58
CA TYR A 1066 -11.87 23.44 13.87
C TYR A 1066 -11.50 22.29 14.80
N THR A 1067 -11.53 21.07 14.28
CA THR A 1067 -11.00 19.88 14.95
C THR A 1067 -10.26 18.95 13.99
N ASP A 1068 -9.14 18.37 14.45
CA ASP A 1068 -8.50 17.22 13.83
C ASP A 1068 -8.02 16.23 14.89
N THR A 1069 -8.78 15.16 15.07
CA THR A 1069 -8.54 13.98 15.90
C THR A 1069 -8.46 14.28 17.40
N ASP A 1070 -7.36 14.89 17.83
CA ASP A 1070 -6.97 15.16 19.22
C ASP A 1070 -6.91 16.65 19.54
N SER A 1071 -7.24 17.50 18.55
CA SER A 1071 -7.04 18.94 18.62
C SER A 1071 -8.33 19.72 18.36
N LEU A 1072 -8.49 20.85 19.05
CA LEU A 1072 -9.67 21.74 19.00
C LEU A 1072 -9.22 23.20 18.99
N ILE A 1073 -9.71 23.98 18.03
CA ILE A 1073 -9.48 25.43 17.97
C ILE A 1073 -10.80 26.15 18.31
N TYR A 1074 -10.77 27.02 19.31
CA TYR A 1074 -11.93 27.79 19.76
C TYR A 1074 -11.76 29.29 19.56
N SER A 1075 -12.87 29.99 19.35
CA SER A 1075 -13.02 31.43 19.57
C SER A 1075 -13.85 31.66 20.82
N PHE A 1076 -13.41 32.57 21.70
CA PHE A 1076 -14.13 32.97 22.91
C PHE A 1076 -14.50 34.45 22.85
N ALA A 1077 -15.75 34.77 23.22
CA ALA A 1077 -16.31 36.13 23.23
C ALA A 1077 -16.03 36.93 24.52
N ARG A 1078 -15.46 36.27 25.53
CA ARG A 1078 -15.03 36.89 26.78
C ARG A 1078 -13.56 36.58 27.01
N ASP A 1079 -12.92 37.47 27.75
CA ASP A 1079 -11.55 37.26 28.21
C ASP A 1079 -11.40 35.89 28.83
N ASN A 1080 -10.34 35.20 28.40
CA ASN A 1080 -9.91 33.99 29.03
C ASN A 1080 -9.22 34.39 30.34
N VAL A 1081 -10.01 34.89 31.30
CA VAL A 1081 -9.64 35.23 32.70
C VAL A 1081 -9.01 34.03 33.43
N TYR A 1082 -8.94 32.86 32.81
CA TYR A 1082 -8.61 31.58 33.42
C TYR A 1082 -7.13 31.28 33.14
N GLY A 1083 -6.24 31.18 34.13
CA GLY A 1083 -6.43 30.18 35.19
C GLY A 1083 -6.63 28.74 34.66
N LEU A 1084 -6.64 28.50 33.34
CA LEU A 1084 -6.53 27.16 32.74
C LEU A 1084 -5.15 26.66 33.12
N PRO A 1085 -5.01 25.52 33.83
CA PRO A 1085 -3.72 25.07 34.30
C PRO A 1085 -2.73 24.95 33.14
N LEU A 1086 -1.70 25.80 33.13
CA LEU A 1086 -0.49 25.63 32.31
C LEU A 1086 0.24 24.30 32.66
N VAL A 1087 -0.22 23.64 33.72
CA VAL A 1087 0.39 22.50 34.43
C VAL A 1087 0.18 21.15 33.74
N ASN A 1088 -0.47 21.08 32.58
CA ASN A 1088 -0.76 19.80 31.91
C ASN A 1088 0.30 19.37 30.89
N LYS A 1089 1.33 20.19 30.64
CA LYS A 1089 2.35 19.88 29.62
C LYS A 1089 3.03 18.55 29.97
N LYS A 1090 2.97 17.60 29.04
CA LYS A 1090 3.53 16.23 29.15
C LYS A 1090 2.72 15.25 30.02
N VAL A 1091 1.55 15.62 30.55
CA VAL A 1091 0.65 14.68 31.24
C VAL A 1091 -0.29 14.03 30.22
N PRO A 1092 -0.23 12.71 29.99
CA PRO A 1092 -1.08 12.03 29.00
C PRO A 1092 -2.58 12.19 29.31
N GLY A 1093 -3.38 12.45 28.28
CA GLY A 1093 -4.84 12.57 28.38
C GLY A 1093 -5.35 13.96 28.72
N LEU A 1094 -4.49 14.87 29.16
CA LEU A 1094 -4.89 16.24 29.47
C LEU A 1094 -4.71 17.16 28.25
N MET A 1095 -5.62 18.13 28.14
CA MET A 1095 -5.52 19.22 27.16
C MET A 1095 -4.34 20.14 27.53
N LYS A 1096 -3.51 20.45 26.54
CA LYS A 1096 -2.49 21.51 26.59
C LYS A 1096 -2.85 22.62 25.62
N ASP A 1097 -2.39 23.82 25.93
CA ASP A 1097 -2.31 24.91 24.96
C ASP A 1097 -1.14 24.64 24.00
N GLU A 1098 -1.45 24.43 22.73
CA GLU A 1098 -0.49 24.15 21.66
C GLU A 1098 0.38 25.38 21.33
N ASN A 1099 -0.11 26.58 21.61
CA ASN A 1099 0.64 27.83 21.38
C ASN A 1099 1.51 28.24 22.58
N ASN A 1100 1.45 27.50 23.69
CA ASN A 1100 2.27 27.70 24.88
C ASN A 1100 2.21 29.16 25.39
N GLY A 1101 1.00 29.69 25.52
CA GLY A 1101 0.68 31.03 26.02
C GLY A 1101 0.75 32.14 24.97
N LYS A 1102 1.21 31.87 23.76
CA LYS A 1102 1.30 32.88 22.70
C LYS A 1102 -0.06 33.17 22.07
N ILE A 1103 -0.33 34.44 21.80
CA ILE A 1103 -1.61 34.89 21.27
C ILE A 1103 -1.77 34.45 19.81
N MET A 1104 -2.84 33.72 19.51
CA MET A 1104 -3.26 33.45 18.13
C MET A 1104 -4.02 34.65 17.59
N LEU A 1105 -3.54 35.22 16.48
CA LEU A 1105 -4.07 36.46 15.90
C LEU A 1105 -5.19 36.19 14.90
N GLU A 1106 -5.04 35.18 14.05
CA GLU A 1106 -5.97 34.87 12.96
C GLU A 1106 -5.99 33.36 12.67
N PHE A 1107 -7.17 32.83 12.36
CA PHE A 1107 -7.40 31.46 11.90
C PHE A 1107 -8.18 31.46 10.57
N VAL A 1108 -7.74 30.64 9.61
CA VAL A 1108 -8.39 30.44 8.31
C VAL A 1108 -8.47 28.94 8.00
N GLY A 1109 -9.68 28.39 7.98
CA GLY A 1109 -9.97 26.98 7.70
C GLY A 1109 -10.72 26.79 6.39
N LEU A 1110 -10.15 26.00 5.47
CA LEU A 1110 -10.81 25.72 4.20
C LEU A 1110 -11.65 24.45 4.26
N ARG A 1111 -11.09 23.38 4.84
CA ARG A 1111 -11.72 22.07 5.03
C ARG A 1111 -10.89 21.23 5.98
N ALA A 1112 -11.36 20.02 6.31
CA ALA A 1112 -10.58 19.07 7.10
C ALA A 1112 -9.14 18.90 6.54
N LYS A 1113 -8.14 19.15 7.40
CA LYS A 1113 -6.69 19.07 7.15
C LYS A 1113 -6.14 20.09 6.15
N MET A 1114 -6.85 21.20 5.96
CA MET A 1114 -6.44 22.33 5.13
C MET A 1114 -6.81 23.66 5.81
N TYR A 1115 -5.85 24.23 6.54
CA TYR A 1115 -6.04 25.44 7.34
C TYR A 1115 -4.71 26.17 7.59
N ALA A 1116 -4.78 27.43 7.97
CA ALA A 1116 -3.64 28.23 8.41
C ALA A 1116 -4.04 29.05 9.64
N TYR A 1117 -3.06 29.34 10.49
CA TYR A 1117 -3.24 30.26 11.62
C TYR A 1117 -1.96 31.04 11.89
N SER A 1118 -2.11 32.26 12.38
CA SER A 1118 -1.01 33.13 12.80
C SER A 1118 -0.98 33.26 14.31
N VAL A 1119 0.23 33.24 14.84
CA VAL A 1119 0.59 33.48 16.24
C VAL A 1119 1.69 34.55 16.22
N GLU A 1120 1.90 35.28 17.30
CA GLU A 1120 2.98 36.27 17.42
C GLU A 1120 4.33 35.76 16.86
N GLY A 1121 4.79 36.37 15.77
CA GLY A 1121 6.04 36.04 15.08
C GLY A 1121 6.04 34.74 14.25
N LYS A 1122 4.92 34.02 14.11
CA LYS A 1122 4.89 32.73 13.39
C LYS A 1122 3.56 32.44 12.69
N VAL A 1123 3.63 32.00 11.44
CA VAL A 1123 2.47 31.49 10.69
C VAL A 1123 2.60 29.99 10.49
N THR A 1124 1.59 29.24 10.92
CA THR A 1124 1.50 27.78 10.69
C THR A 1124 0.53 27.49 9.55
N LYS A 1125 0.97 26.69 8.58
CA LYS A 1125 0.22 26.37 7.36
C LYS A 1125 0.06 24.86 7.22
N LYS A 1126 -1.16 24.39 6.98
CA LYS A 1126 -1.48 22.97 6.76
C LYS A 1126 -2.21 22.82 5.42
N SER A 1127 -1.60 22.08 4.50
CA SER A 1127 -2.21 21.69 3.22
C SER A 1127 -1.91 20.22 2.95
N LYS A 1128 -2.88 19.34 3.28
CA LYS A 1128 -2.72 17.90 3.08
C LYS A 1128 -2.50 17.57 1.61
N GLY A 1129 -1.39 16.90 1.32
CA GLY A 1129 -1.02 16.42 -0.01
C GLY A 1129 -0.04 17.31 -0.77
N SER A 1130 0.36 18.45 -0.22
CA SER A 1130 1.38 19.35 -0.81
C SER A 1130 2.77 19.05 -0.24
N THR A 1131 3.84 19.33 -1.00
CA THR A 1131 5.22 19.21 -0.48
C THR A 1131 5.55 20.33 0.50
N ALA A 1132 6.56 20.12 1.34
CA ALA A 1132 7.04 21.16 2.26
C ALA A 1132 7.49 22.43 1.51
N ALA A 1133 8.21 22.27 0.39
CA ALA A 1133 8.63 23.38 -0.46
C ALA A 1133 7.44 24.20 -0.99
N SER A 1134 6.38 23.54 -1.49
CA SER A 1134 5.19 24.26 -1.92
C SER A 1134 4.46 24.96 -0.77
N VAL A 1135 4.43 24.36 0.42
CA VAL A 1135 3.82 25.00 1.60
C VAL A 1135 4.63 26.22 2.07
N LYS A 1136 5.97 26.22 1.92
CA LYS A 1136 6.81 27.40 2.20
C LYS A 1136 6.35 28.61 1.36
N GLN A 1137 6.01 28.39 0.07
CA GLN A 1137 5.60 29.42 -0.90
C GLN A 1137 4.14 29.92 -0.79
N ILE A 1138 3.35 29.40 0.17
CA ILE A 1138 1.95 29.83 0.38
C ILE A 1138 1.90 30.81 1.54
N THR A 1139 1.11 31.86 1.47
CA THR A 1139 0.89 32.82 2.58
C THR A 1139 -0.45 32.58 3.26
N ILE A 1140 -0.69 33.18 4.43
CA ILE A 1140 -2.03 33.14 5.04
C ILE A 1140 -3.06 33.89 4.17
N ASP A 1141 -2.62 34.90 3.42
CA ASP A 1141 -3.46 35.62 2.47
C ASP A 1141 -3.94 34.71 1.32
N ASP A 1142 -3.09 33.80 0.81
CA ASP A 1142 -3.54 32.81 -0.17
C ASP A 1142 -4.72 31.96 0.36
N TYR A 1143 -4.77 31.65 1.67
CA TYR A 1143 -5.91 30.95 2.28
C TYR A 1143 -7.14 31.86 2.35
N LYS A 1144 -6.98 33.15 2.67
CA LYS A 1144 -8.07 34.13 2.69
C LYS A 1144 -8.66 34.36 1.30
N GLN A 1145 -7.81 34.57 0.30
CA GLN A 1145 -8.20 34.65 -1.11
C GLN A 1145 -8.92 33.38 -1.56
N THR A 1146 -8.47 32.21 -1.10
CA THR A 1146 -9.17 30.96 -1.37
C THR A 1146 -10.55 30.96 -0.72
N LEU A 1147 -10.66 31.35 0.56
CA LEU A 1147 -11.90 31.31 1.32
C LEU A 1147 -12.95 32.33 0.84
N PHE A 1148 -12.57 33.61 0.77
CA PHE A 1148 -13.48 34.72 0.52
C PHE A 1148 -13.74 34.93 -0.98
N ASN A 1149 -12.71 34.74 -1.81
CA ASN A 1149 -12.80 34.97 -3.26
C ASN A 1149 -12.87 33.67 -4.07
N TYR A 1150 -13.04 32.52 -3.40
CA TYR A 1150 -13.12 31.19 -4.01
C TYR A 1150 -11.96 30.87 -4.98
N LYS A 1151 -10.79 31.49 -4.75
CA LYS A 1151 -9.61 31.37 -5.62
C LYS A 1151 -8.91 30.04 -5.41
N ILE A 1152 -8.72 29.26 -6.46
CA ILE A 1152 -7.92 28.02 -6.38
C ILE A 1152 -6.43 28.34 -6.53
N THR A 1153 -5.64 28.08 -5.49
CA THR A 1153 -4.19 28.32 -5.51
C THR A 1153 -3.43 27.09 -5.99
N LYS A 1154 -2.53 27.31 -6.96
CA LYS A 1154 -1.61 26.30 -7.49
C LYS A 1154 -0.16 26.68 -7.23
N ARG A 1155 0.71 25.67 -7.07
CA ARG A 1155 2.16 25.84 -7.04
C ARG A 1155 2.83 24.73 -7.84
N SER A 1156 3.97 25.05 -8.46
CA SER A 1156 4.86 24.06 -9.03
C SER A 1156 5.59 23.34 -7.91
N GLN A 1157 5.81 22.04 -8.05
CA GLN A 1157 6.61 21.24 -7.12
C GLN A 1157 7.46 20.23 -7.89
N ARG A 1158 8.70 20.04 -7.44
CA ARG A 1158 9.56 18.94 -7.91
C ARG A 1158 9.44 17.73 -7.00
N LEU A 1159 9.49 16.53 -7.56
CA LEU A 1159 9.39 15.26 -6.85
C LEU A 1159 10.27 14.22 -7.54
N ILE A 1160 10.93 13.36 -6.77
CA ILE A 1160 11.52 12.13 -7.31
C ILE A 1160 10.40 11.09 -7.44
N ARG A 1161 10.27 10.47 -8.61
CA ARG A 1161 9.25 9.46 -8.89
C ARG A 1161 9.83 8.33 -9.73
N SER A 1162 9.50 7.11 -9.34
CA SER A 1162 9.71 5.94 -10.18
C SER A 1162 8.56 5.74 -11.15
N LYS A 1163 8.87 5.24 -12.35
CA LYS A 1163 7.90 4.61 -13.25
C LYS A 1163 8.58 3.43 -13.91
N LYS A 1164 8.03 2.22 -13.74
CA LYS A 1164 8.67 0.96 -14.16
C LYS A 1164 10.09 0.78 -13.60
N HIS A 1165 10.33 1.21 -12.36
CA HIS A 1165 11.66 1.22 -11.74
C HIS A 1165 12.72 2.11 -12.43
N LEU A 1166 12.32 2.98 -13.38
CA LEU A 1166 13.14 4.09 -13.83
C LEU A 1166 12.84 5.32 -12.96
N VAL A 1167 13.88 5.90 -12.37
CA VAL A 1167 13.75 7.01 -11.41
C VAL A 1167 14.03 8.34 -12.12
N HIS A 1168 13.08 9.26 -11.98
CA HIS A 1168 13.17 10.60 -12.57
C HIS A 1168 12.81 11.67 -11.54
N THR A 1169 13.43 12.83 -11.65
CA THR A 1169 12.93 14.06 -11.04
C THR A 1169 11.88 14.67 -11.95
N ILE A 1170 10.69 14.93 -11.39
CA ILE A 1170 9.53 15.44 -12.13
C ILE A 1170 9.11 16.79 -11.55
N LYS A 1171 8.77 17.77 -12.40
CA LYS A 1171 8.16 19.05 -12.03
C LYS A 1171 6.68 19.01 -12.37
N LEU A 1172 5.79 19.22 -11.40
CA LEU A 1172 4.35 19.19 -11.61
C LEU A 1172 3.65 20.40 -10.98
N ASN A 1173 2.60 20.88 -11.64
CA ASN A 1173 1.73 21.93 -11.10
C ASN A 1173 0.57 21.31 -10.32
N LYS A 1174 0.49 21.59 -9.01
CA LYS A 1174 -0.53 21.02 -8.12
C LYS A 1174 -1.43 22.09 -7.52
N VAL A 1175 -2.72 21.77 -7.38
CA VAL A 1175 -3.65 22.53 -6.52
C VAL A 1175 -3.25 22.33 -5.07
N VAL A 1176 -2.83 23.42 -4.43
CA VAL A 1176 -2.39 23.42 -3.04
C VAL A 1176 -3.47 23.92 -2.08
N LEU A 1177 -4.43 24.74 -2.55
CA LEU A 1177 -5.58 25.21 -1.77
C LEU A 1177 -6.88 25.12 -2.59
N ASN A 1178 -7.99 24.77 -1.92
CA ASN A 1178 -9.31 24.60 -2.54
C ASN A 1178 -10.41 25.06 -1.56
N PRO A 1179 -11.39 25.89 -1.99
CA PRO A 1179 -12.45 26.41 -1.13
C PRO A 1179 -13.62 25.45 -0.85
N TYR A 1180 -13.69 24.30 -1.52
CA TYR A 1180 -14.82 23.37 -1.38
C TYR A 1180 -14.62 22.38 -0.21
N ASP A 1181 -15.65 22.26 0.63
CA ASP A 1181 -15.79 21.24 1.67
C ASP A 1181 -17.16 20.57 1.52
N ASP A 1182 -17.19 19.25 1.54
CA ASP A 1182 -18.41 18.45 1.44
C ASP A 1182 -18.70 17.67 2.72
N LYS A 1183 -17.88 17.82 3.77
CA LYS A 1183 -18.16 17.20 5.07
C LYS A 1183 -19.28 17.90 5.84
N ARG A 1184 -19.54 19.17 5.55
CA ARG A 1184 -20.54 20.04 6.19
C ARG A 1184 -21.21 20.91 5.13
N MET A 1185 -22.38 21.45 5.48
CA MET A 1185 -23.11 22.42 4.66
C MET A 1185 -22.43 23.78 4.73
N LEU A 1186 -21.97 24.29 3.58
CA LEU A 1186 -21.44 25.64 3.46
C LEU A 1186 -22.59 26.64 3.33
N LYS A 1187 -22.59 27.70 4.14
CA LYS A 1187 -23.49 28.84 3.96
C LYS A 1187 -22.81 29.86 3.04
N PHE A 1188 -23.32 30.04 1.82
CA PHE A 1188 -22.73 30.96 0.85
C PHE A 1188 -22.69 32.40 1.43
N GLY A 1189 -21.57 33.10 1.24
CA GLY A 1189 -21.33 34.42 1.83
C GLY A 1189 -21.05 34.42 3.35
N SER A 1190 -20.90 33.25 3.99
CA SER A 1190 -20.57 33.13 5.41
C SER A 1190 -19.39 32.17 5.62
N THR A 1191 -18.69 32.35 6.74
CA THR A 1191 -17.62 31.45 7.19
C THR A 1191 -18.16 30.32 8.08
N ASN A 1192 -19.41 30.42 8.55
CA ASN A 1192 -20.05 29.39 9.35
C ASN A 1192 -20.49 28.20 8.48
N THR A 1193 -20.43 27.00 9.06
CA THR A 1193 -20.89 25.76 8.40
C THR A 1193 -21.86 25.00 9.30
N ARG A 1194 -22.84 24.32 8.70
CA ARG A 1194 -23.81 23.49 9.43
C ARG A 1194 -23.55 22.00 9.22
N PRO A 1195 -23.80 21.14 10.22
CA PRO A 1195 -23.72 19.71 10.00
C PRO A 1195 -24.88 19.23 9.13
N TRP A 1196 -24.71 18.08 8.48
CA TRP A 1196 -25.81 17.43 7.76
C TRP A 1196 -26.90 16.97 8.73
N GLY A 1197 -28.17 17.17 8.38
CA GLY A 1197 -29.32 16.86 9.24
C GLY A 1197 -29.73 18.01 10.17
N PHE A 1198 -29.06 19.16 10.08
CA PHE A 1198 -29.49 20.37 10.78
C PHE A 1198 -30.82 20.87 10.19
N THR A 1199 -31.86 20.91 11.02
CA THR A 1199 -33.22 21.34 10.70
C THR A 1199 -33.54 22.65 11.38
#